data_AF-A0AAV8DV93-F1
#
_entry.id   AF-A0AAV8DV93-F1
#
_cell.length_a   1.000
_cell.length_b   1.000
_cell.length_c   1.000
_cell.angle_alpha   90.00
_cell.angle_beta   90.00
_cell.angle_gamma   90.00
#
_symmetry.space_group_name_H-M   'P 1'
#
loop_
_entity.id
_entity.type
_entity.pdbx_description
1 polymer ?
#
loop_
_entity_poly.entity_id
_entity_poly.type
_entity_poly.pdbx_seq_one_letter_code
_entity_poly.pdbx_strand_id
1 'polypeptide(L)'
;MDIDMEDLDGDDTNQPLSSLLSELQLLVSVSGCAASSSDPPPLSDSLLSSLYSHVSTSTGPSSLVSRLPTVDLSLSSLLRHLSSSIDSTSVKPSLHASFAYLSLLLSPSAPLVSLFSPLHFLSILRSLRRSLKNQATSSPDSTKQKPKTKAHSKSKPSSKSEQTRQPGDISNLIVKVLGLISDLLTRIQLESYNDTRKSLIDTITEIMGSSHYQALSNSCFRILRIIVSESGHGDRGEATVEILRSLAPLMLLSIKSPVRVGVIGFIGSEIVPLGNEDEGVKKALVFLPRFLANKAPEKAEPRACAVETILDITKVFNGEELLEFVDYVVKLAKGKPKLRLLAVDLILGLLNISKESDSGNSWRVVCLKTLVERCSDTVAGIRARAIGNIAQVFGEMSDRREEIGMEGFSDMVRRRCSDEKAAVRKAALVLITKAMGLIGTVDASLLGVLGSACSDPLVSIRKAALLAISEVFRRFVDGNVTHEWLQAVPPLIVDNETSIRDECENLFLELVLNRICQFTDPRPSGSPTSSDPLFSESLLHLLKGVSDGEVAPFIKKICTSLGKKKKLKPFVATSLQNIITASKFMRHAPEGAWWLLAEVSLYTPQAVDWGFLSHHWKLLGDAGRKEKVCGDDGEMETVLWARDRVSLLNTISNVSMELPSEPAAELALSLLSRIEQFNMHLSEVDAHIKSLRTLCKRKAKTPEEGNGLVLKWSSKLVVKATEALNLFLSEVSETKKQSDFMTPQSGSRTKGTQTKSPSVSAPDIMQQAVTAVFTVGSIVIVSPTVGLQGLIPLLHTIITSESNNEPRLRRLSATTVTFKVVAPSLYVQSWATMAKICIADDKTAKRYIPLFVQELERSDLAALRNNIMVAMADFCVRYTALVDGYIPRITKSLRDPCEVVRRQTFILLSRLLQRDYVKWRGVLFLRFLLSLVDDSKKITHLADFLFSTILKAKAPLLAYNSFIEAIYVLNGYQARSSSDPANELFAIKGMDEKSKSKRMHIYVALLKQMAPEHLLATSAKLCAEILAAACDGLLNIDNATGQAVLQDALQILACKEMRIQANTTSDTAEMDEEPVADGPGAATSAAALALKGRIITQVAKKNLIQMAIPIFIELKRLLESQNSPLTGCLMDCLLSLLKDYKNEIDEILVADKQLQKELLYDMKKYEEAAKAAAKGNKGKNVVEERCKSVLRDVNQCKATPPLSAMSLPKVKGHFTGQSGAGPSRPASVLDSVRRKQSFESDDETIFSGGTYLVISTCNEKFLLNYLLHD
;
A
#
# COMPACT_ATOMS: atom_id res chain seq x y z
N MET A 1 -64.01 -17.06 59.12
CA MET A 1 -64.36 -15.97 60.05
C MET A 1 -65.49 -15.23 59.39
N ASP A 2 -66.67 -15.37 59.97
CA ASP A 2 -67.89 -14.68 59.56
C ASP A 2 -67.73 -13.17 59.66
N ILE A 3 -68.44 -12.44 58.79
CA ILE A 3 -69.48 -11.46 59.14
C ILE A 3 -70.14 -10.99 57.83
N ASP A 4 -71.48 -11.02 57.87
CA ASP A 4 -72.46 -10.54 56.89
C ASP A 4 -72.36 -9.03 56.57
N MET A 5 -72.85 -8.63 55.40
CA MET A 5 -74.00 -7.70 55.23
C MET A 5 -74.20 -7.28 53.77
N GLU A 6 -75.37 -7.68 53.26
CA GLU A 6 -76.36 -6.90 52.50
C GLU A 6 -76.07 -6.38 51.07
N ASP A 7 -76.81 -7.00 50.14
CA ASP A 7 -77.66 -6.41 49.10
C ASP A 7 -77.51 -4.92 48.77
N LEU A 8 -77.05 -4.66 47.55
CA LEU A 8 -77.54 -3.59 46.71
C LEU A 8 -77.73 -4.13 45.29
N ASP A 9 -78.95 -4.61 45.02
CA ASP A 9 -79.51 -4.70 43.67
C ASP A 9 -79.48 -3.31 43.03
N GLY A 10 -78.70 -3.19 41.95
CA GLY A 10 -78.59 -2.01 41.10
C GLY A 10 -78.72 -2.42 39.64
N ASP A 11 -79.91 -2.17 39.10
CA ASP A 11 -80.49 -2.55 37.80
C ASP A 11 -79.81 -1.93 36.55
N ASP A 12 -78.49 -1.73 36.55
CA ASP A 12 -77.78 -1.02 35.47
C ASP A 12 -76.99 -1.92 34.50
N THR A 13 -77.05 -3.25 34.64
CA THR A 13 -76.29 -4.17 33.78
C THR A 13 -77.07 -4.75 32.59
N ASN A 14 -78.40 -4.56 32.51
CA ASN A 14 -79.24 -5.17 31.47
C ASN A 14 -79.68 -4.24 30.31
N GLN A 15 -79.54 -2.91 30.43
CA GLN A 15 -79.83 -1.97 29.33
C GLN A 15 -79.01 -2.20 28.04
N PRO A 16 -77.69 -2.49 28.09
CA PRO A 16 -76.93 -2.71 26.86
C PRO A 16 -77.27 -4.03 26.16
N LEU A 17 -77.67 -5.07 26.91
CA LEU A 17 -78.04 -6.37 26.34
C LEU A 17 -79.41 -6.30 25.63
N SER A 18 -80.40 -5.60 26.19
CA SER A 18 -81.73 -5.48 25.58
C SER A 18 -81.71 -4.65 24.29
N SER A 19 -80.91 -3.58 24.25
CA SER A 19 -80.65 -2.81 23.03
C SER A 19 -79.96 -3.65 21.94
N LEU A 20 -78.98 -4.46 22.34
CA LEU A 20 -78.24 -5.33 21.42
C LEU A 20 -79.10 -6.48 20.88
N LEU A 21 -79.94 -7.08 21.72
CA LEU A 21 -80.92 -8.11 21.30
C LEU A 21 -81.96 -7.52 20.33
N SER A 22 -82.37 -6.27 20.53
CA SER A 22 -83.28 -5.56 19.63
C SER A 22 -82.65 -5.28 18.26
N GLU A 23 -81.37 -4.88 18.21
CA GLU A 23 -80.63 -4.72 16.95
C GLU A 23 -80.37 -6.07 16.25
N LEU A 24 -80.15 -7.15 17.01
CA LEU A 24 -80.03 -8.51 16.46
C LEU A 24 -81.36 -9.06 15.93
N GLN A 25 -82.50 -8.65 16.51
CA GLN A 25 -83.84 -9.02 16.04
C GLN A 25 -84.16 -8.45 14.65
N LEU A 26 -83.62 -7.25 14.34
CA LEU A 26 -83.73 -6.63 13.02
C LEU A 26 -82.96 -7.39 11.92
N LEU A 27 -82.03 -8.29 12.28
CA LEU A 27 -81.36 -9.16 11.31
C LEU A 27 -82.24 -10.34 10.89
N VAL A 28 -83.09 -10.84 11.79
CA VAL A 28 -84.02 -11.95 11.53
C VAL A 28 -85.12 -11.52 10.55
N SER A 29 -85.59 -10.28 10.64
CA SER A 29 -86.62 -9.72 9.75
C SER A 29 -86.12 -9.46 8.31
N VAL A 30 -84.82 -9.24 8.11
CA VAL A 30 -84.19 -9.04 6.78
C VAL A 30 -83.77 -10.37 6.14
N SER A 31 -83.48 -11.41 6.94
CA SER A 31 -82.97 -12.72 6.49
C SER A 31 -84.06 -13.69 5.98
N GLY A 32 -85.35 -13.42 6.28
CA GLY A 32 -86.47 -14.31 5.96
C GLY A 32 -86.81 -14.52 4.47
N CYS A 33 -86.07 -13.92 3.52
CA CYS A 33 -86.47 -13.91 2.10
C CYS A 33 -85.49 -14.58 1.10
N ALA A 34 -84.43 -15.26 1.53
CA ALA A 34 -83.52 -15.93 0.58
C ALA A 34 -83.11 -17.34 1.05
N ALA A 35 -83.83 -18.35 0.55
CA ALA A 35 -83.33 -19.71 0.50
C ALA A 35 -82.32 -19.83 -0.66
N SER A 36 -81.21 -20.54 -0.39
CA SER A 36 -80.15 -21.00 -1.31
C SER A 36 -78.85 -20.16 -1.44
N SER A 37 -77.77 -20.72 -0.88
CA SER A 37 -76.36 -20.64 -1.30
C SER A 37 -75.55 -19.33 -1.25
N SER A 38 -76.09 -18.18 -0.82
CA SER A 38 -75.28 -16.97 -0.60
C SER A 38 -74.95 -16.73 0.88
N ASP A 39 -73.70 -16.42 1.20
CA ASP A 39 -73.29 -16.00 2.55
C ASP A 39 -74.11 -14.78 3.03
N PRO A 40 -74.52 -14.73 4.31
CA PRO A 40 -75.32 -13.63 4.83
C PRO A 40 -74.54 -12.30 4.84
N PRO A 41 -75.23 -11.14 4.70
CA PRO A 41 -74.57 -9.84 4.65
C PRO A 41 -73.80 -9.54 5.95
N PRO A 42 -72.69 -8.76 5.87
CA PRO A 42 -71.91 -8.39 7.04
C PRO A 42 -72.73 -7.50 7.98
N LEU A 43 -72.44 -7.61 9.26
CA LEU A 43 -73.04 -6.82 10.33
C LEU A 43 -72.57 -5.36 10.24
N SER A 44 -73.41 -4.43 10.69
CA SER A 44 -73.05 -3.01 10.72
C SER A 44 -71.93 -2.73 11.74
N ASP A 45 -71.13 -1.70 11.47
CA ASP A 45 -70.01 -1.30 12.34
C ASP A 45 -70.45 -0.93 13.77
N SER A 46 -71.66 -0.35 13.91
CA SER A 46 -72.27 -0.02 15.20
C SER A 46 -72.60 -1.30 15.99
N LEU A 47 -73.25 -2.27 15.34
CA LEU A 47 -73.61 -3.55 15.96
C LEU A 47 -72.36 -4.35 16.33
N LEU A 48 -71.31 -4.36 15.49
CA LEU A 48 -70.04 -5.03 15.79
C LEU A 48 -69.32 -4.41 17.00
N SER A 49 -69.41 -3.09 17.17
CA SER A 49 -68.82 -2.38 18.30
C SER A 49 -69.59 -2.64 19.59
N SER A 50 -70.93 -2.69 19.53
CA SER A 50 -71.80 -3.07 20.66
C SER A 50 -71.64 -4.55 21.03
N LEU A 51 -71.48 -5.44 20.05
CA LEU A 51 -71.18 -6.86 20.27
C LEU A 51 -69.82 -7.03 20.92
N TYR A 52 -68.79 -6.32 20.44
CA TYR A 52 -67.47 -6.36 21.05
C TYR A 52 -67.47 -5.88 22.50
N SER A 53 -68.13 -4.76 22.81
CA SER A 53 -68.17 -4.22 24.18
C SER A 53 -68.87 -5.18 25.15
N HIS A 54 -69.97 -5.80 24.71
CA HIS A 54 -70.71 -6.75 25.54
C HIS A 54 -69.96 -8.07 25.75
N VAL A 55 -69.45 -8.66 24.66
CA VAL A 55 -68.75 -9.95 24.67
C VAL A 55 -67.34 -9.84 25.28
N SER A 56 -66.81 -8.61 25.47
CA SER A 56 -65.57 -8.37 26.22
C SER A 56 -65.71 -8.58 27.73
N THR A 57 -66.93 -8.71 28.27
CA THR A 57 -67.18 -9.01 29.69
C THR A 57 -67.11 -10.51 29.95
N SER A 58 -66.74 -10.94 31.16
CA SER A 58 -66.55 -12.37 31.49
C SER A 58 -67.84 -13.20 31.40
N THR A 59 -69.00 -12.58 31.62
CA THR A 59 -70.32 -13.23 31.57
C THR A 59 -71.08 -12.97 30.26
N GLY A 60 -70.66 -11.97 29.48
CA GLY A 60 -71.31 -11.51 28.24
C GLY A 60 -71.52 -12.57 27.16
N PRO A 61 -70.54 -13.44 26.83
CA PRO A 61 -70.73 -14.48 25.83
C PRO A 61 -71.83 -15.48 26.24
N SER A 62 -71.82 -15.91 27.51
CA SER A 62 -72.77 -16.90 28.03
C SER A 62 -74.18 -16.33 28.22
N SER A 63 -74.29 -15.06 28.63
CA SER A 63 -75.58 -14.36 28.70
C SER A 63 -76.17 -14.13 27.32
N LEU A 64 -75.35 -13.80 26.31
CA LEU A 64 -75.80 -13.66 24.93
C LEU A 64 -76.28 -15.01 24.37
N VAL A 65 -75.47 -16.08 24.49
CA VAL A 65 -75.80 -17.41 23.95
C VAL A 65 -77.09 -17.98 24.54
N SER A 66 -77.33 -17.78 25.84
CA SER A 66 -78.56 -18.25 26.50
C SER A 66 -79.81 -17.44 26.14
N ARG A 67 -79.67 -16.20 25.65
CA ARG A 67 -80.77 -15.31 25.25
C ARG A 67 -81.00 -15.22 23.74
N LEU A 68 -80.09 -15.72 22.91
CA LEU A 68 -80.27 -15.81 21.45
C LEU A 68 -81.58 -16.52 21.01
N PRO A 69 -82.04 -17.60 21.67
CA PRO A 69 -83.31 -18.25 21.33
C PRO A 69 -84.54 -17.36 21.56
N THR A 70 -84.47 -16.33 22.42
CA THR A 70 -85.61 -15.42 22.66
C THR A 70 -85.83 -14.44 21.51
N VAL A 71 -84.97 -14.46 20.49
CA VAL A 71 -84.98 -13.58 19.33
C VAL A 71 -85.05 -14.39 18.01
N ASP A 72 -85.40 -15.68 18.08
CA ASP A 72 -85.42 -16.61 16.92
C ASP A 72 -84.09 -16.71 16.14
N LEU A 73 -82.96 -16.35 16.76
CA LEU A 73 -81.63 -16.39 16.15
C LEU A 73 -80.82 -17.55 16.73
N SER A 74 -80.36 -18.48 15.90
CA SER A 74 -79.44 -19.53 16.34
C SER A 74 -78.00 -19.03 16.41
N LEU A 75 -77.19 -19.60 17.32
CA LEU A 75 -75.76 -19.32 17.40
C LEU A 75 -75.04 -19.58 16.07
N SER A 76 -75.42 -20.62 15.33
CA SER A 76 -74.87 -20.93 14.00
C SER A 76 -75.26 -19.92 12.91
N SER A 77 -76.40 -19.23 13.06
CA SER A 77 -76.80 -18.13 12.18
C SER A 77 -75.99 -16.87 12.47
N LEU A 78 -75.81 -16.52 13.75
CA LEU A 78 -75.01 -15.37 14.17
C LEU A 78 -73.52 -15.53 13.79
N LEU A 79 -72.95 -16.73 13.98
CA LEU A 79 -71.57 -17.03 13.59
C LEU A 79 -71.35 -16.91 12.06
N ARG A 80 -72.36 -17.19 11.22
CA ARG A 80 -72.27 -16.97 9.76
C ARG A 80 -72.25 -15.48 9.38
N HIS A 81 -73.07 -14.65 10.04
CA HIS A 81 -73.03 -13.19 9.84
C HIS A 81 -71.72 -12.57 10.35
N LEU A 82 -71.19 -13.07 11.47
CA LEU A 82 -69.86 -12.67 11.96
C LEU A 82 -68.75 -13.11 10.99
N SER A 83 -68.86 -14.30 10.37
CA SER A 83 -67.90 -14.77 9.37
C SER A 83 -67.82 -13.84 8.15
N SER A 84 -68.95 -13.40 7.58
CA SER A 84 -68.91 -12.44 6.46
C SER A 84 -68.38 -11.06 6.88
N SER A 85 -68.60 -10.68 8.14
CA SER A 85 -68.07 -9.44 8.75
C SER A 85 -66.54 -9.49 8.96
N ILE A 86 -65.99 -10.67 9.29
CA ILE A 86 -64.54 -10.90 9.40
C ILE A 86 -63.85 -10.61 8.06
N ASP A 87 -64.49 -10.92 6.93
CA ASP A 87 -63.92 -10.71 5.60
C ASP A 87 -64.04 -9.26 5.08
N SER A 88 -64.61 -8.33 5.85
CA SER A 88 -64.67 -6.91 5.51
C SER A 88 -63.27 -6.27 5.29
N THR A 89 -63.23 -5.20 4.49
CA THR A 89 -61.99 -4.46 4.18
C THR A 89 -61.55 -3.53 5.32
N SER A 90 -62.46 -3.19 6.23
CA SER A 90 -62.20 -2.31 7.37
C SER A 90 -61.55 -3.06 8.52
N VAL A 91 -60.40 -2.59 9.01
CA VAL A 91 -59.56 -3.31 9.98
C VAL A 91 -60.23 -3.45 11.35
N LYS A 92 -60.79 -2.37 11.90
CA LYS A 92 -61.36 -2.35 13.26
C LYS A 92 -62.64 -3.19 13.37
N PRO A 93 -63.64 -3.06 12.47
CA PRO A 93 -64.82 -3.92 12.45
C PRO A 93 -64.50 -5.40 12.20
N SER A 94 -63.56 -5.69 11.30
CA SER A 94 -63.10 -7.07 11.04
C SER A 94 -62.45 -7.72 12.27
N LEU A 95 -61.66 -6.97 13.05
CA LEU A 95 -61.09 -7.46 14.31
C LEU A 95 -62.13 -7.57 15.44
N HIS A 96 -63.10 -6.65 15.54
CA HIS A 96 -64.23 -6.78 16.47
C HIS A 96 -65.07 -8.01 16.15
N ALA A 97 -65.36 -8.26 14.87
CA ALA A 97 -66.05 -9.47 14.41
C ALA A 97 -65.24 -10.72 14.74
N SER A 98 -63.92 -10.71 14.54
CA SER A 98 -63.02 -11.81 14.91
C SER A 98 -63.03 -12.09 16.41
N PHE A 99 -62.98 -11.05 17.25
CA PHE A 99 -63.06 -11.17 18.70
C PHE A 99 -64.42 -11.74 19.14
N ALA A 100 -65.53 -11.17 18.64
CA ALA A 100 -66.87 -11.62 18.98
C ALA A 100 -67.11 -13.08 18.52
N TYR A 101 -66.65 -13.44 17.32
CA TYR A 101 -66.73 -14.82 16.81
C TYR A 101 -66.01 -15.81 17.74
N LEU A 102 -64.76 -15.52 18.10
CA LEU A 102 -63.96 -16.40 18.95
C LEU A 102 -64.52 -16.50 20.38
N SER A 103 -64.93 -15.38 20.98
CA SER A 103 -65.49 -15.36 22.33
C SER A 103 -66.83 -16.10 22.44
N LEU A 104 -67.69 -16.00 21.41
CA LEU A 104 -68.94 -16.76 21.36
C LEU A 104 -68.71 -18.24 21.12
N LEU A 105 -67.73 -18.57 20.27
CA LEU A 105 -67.33 -19.95 20.04
C LEU A 105 -66.74 -20.61 21.30
N LEU A 106 -66.00 -19.84 22.11
CA LEU A 106 -65.38 -20.27 23.37
C LEU A 106 -66.32 -20.29 24.60
N SER A 107 -67.58 -19.85 24.44
CA SER A 107 -68.56 -19.86 25.52
C SER A 107 -68.82 -21.30 26.00
N PRO A 108 -68.92 -21.55 27.32
CA PRO A 108 -69.22 -22.88 27.87
C PRO A 108 -70.51 -23.51 27.32
N SER A 109 -71.44 -22.67 26.83
CA SER A 109 -72.74 -23.08 26.30
C SER A 109 -72.72 -23.42 24.80
N ALA A 110 -71.60 -23.21 24.10
CA ALA A 110 -71.46 -23.46 22.68
C ALA A 110 -70.90 -24.87 22.40
N PRO A 111 -71.50 -25.66 21.48
CA PRO A 111 -70.96 -26.96 21.08
C PRO A 111 -69.76 -26.79 20.12
N LEU A 112 -68.61 -26.40 20.70
CA LEU A 112 -67.36 -26.00 20.05
C LEU A 112 -66.97 -26.85 18.82
N VAL A 113 -66.93 -28.18 18.97
CA VAL A 113 -66.48 -29.12 17.93
C VAL A 113 -67.40 -29.12 16.71
N SER A 114 -68.71 -28.91 16.92
CA SER A 114 -69.70 -28.89 15.84
C SER A 114 -69.78 -27.55 15.10
N LEU A 115 -69.35 -26.47 15.76
CA LEU A 115 -69.45 -25.09 15.24
C LEU A 115 -68.13 -24.58 14.67
N PHE A 116 -67.00 -25.17 15.03
CA PHE A 116 -65.71 -24.80 14.50
C PHE A 116 -65.61 -25.13 13.00
N SER A 117 -65.24 -24.13 12.21
CA SER A 117 -64.99 -24.27 10.76
C SER A 117 -63.58 -23.80 10.43
N PRO A 118 -62.73 -24.65 9.83
CA PRO A 118 -61.39 -24.27 9.40
C PRO A 118 -61.38 -23.08 8.44
N LEU A 119 -62.40 -22.97 7.57
CA LEU A 119 -62.52 -21.87 6.61
C LEU A 119 -62.73 -20.52 7.30
N HIS A 120 -63.58 -20.47 8.34
CA HIS A 120 -63.81 -19.25 9.11
C HIS A 120 -62.57 -18.87 9.93
N PHE A 121 -61.88 -19.86 10.49
CA PHE A 121 -60.62 -19.63 11.18
C PHE A 121 -59.53 -19.06 10.25
N LEU A 122 -59.44 -19.55 9.01
CA LEU A 122 -58.57 -18.97 7.98
C LEU A 122 -58.93 -17.52 7.65
N SER A 123 -60.22 -17.16 7.62
CA SER A 123 -60.66 -15.76 7.44
C SER A 123 -60.22 -14.86 8.62
N ILE A 124 -60.28 -15.36 9.86
CA ILE A 124 -59.75 -14.64 11.05
C ILE A 124 -58.24 -14.41 10.92
N LEU A 125 -57.47 -15.42 10.50
CA LEU A 125 -56.03 -15.27 10.27
C LEU A 125 -55.73 -14.26 9.16
N ARG A 126 -56.52 -14.25 8.08
CA ARG A 126 -56.42 -13.22 7.03
C ARG A 126 -56.75 -11.82 7.55
N SER A 127 -57.71 -11.68 8.46
CA SER A 127 -58.03 -10.40 9.13
C SER A 127 -56.83 -9.88 9.93
N LEU A 128 -56.17 -10.76 10.70
CA LEU A 128 -54.94 -10.42 11.43
C LEU A 128 -53.80 -10.00 10.51
N ARG A 129 -53.59 -10.66 9.35
CA ARG A 129 -52.56 -10.21 8.38
C ARG A 129 -52.91 -8.86 7.73
N ARG A 130 -54.19 -8.62 7.45
CA ARG A 130 -54.68 -7.35 6.89
C ARG A 130 -54.45 -6.18 7.86
N SER A 131 -54.64 -6.40 9.16
CA SER A 131 -54.45 -5.35 10.17
C SER A 131 -52.99 -4.88 10.28
N LEU A 132 -52.03 -5.76 9.99
CA LEU A 132 -50.60 -5.44 9.94
C LEU A 132 -50.22 -4.61 8.69
N LYS A 133 -50.78 -4.95 7.52
CA LYS A 133 -50.44 -4.27 6.25
C LYS A 133 -50.95 -2.83 6.15
N ASN A 134 -52.17 -2.56 6.64
CA ASN A 134 -52.76 -1.21 6.62
C ASN A 134 -52.13 -0.23 7.62
N GLN A 135 -51.35 -0.72 8.59
CA GLN A 135 -50.60 0.12 9.53
C GLN A 135 -49.21 0.50 9.01
N ALA A 136 -48.69 -0.19 7.99
CA ALA A 136 -47.42 0.17 7.33
C ALA A 136 -47.57 1.32 6.31
N THR A 137 -48.80 1.60 5.86
CA THR A 137 -49.11 2.59 4.79
C THR A 137 -49.34 4.02 5.29
N SER A 138 -49.17 4.33 6.57
CA SER A 138 -49.28 5.69 7.12
C SER A 138 -47.91 6.38 7.24
N SER A 139 -47.26 6.67 6.11
CA SER A 139 -46.26 7.74 6.00
C SER A 139 -46.29 8.36 4.58
N PRO A 140 -45.97 9.66 4.41
CA PRO A 140 -46.60 10.50 3.40
C PRO A 140 -45.94 10.41 2.04
N ASP A 141 -46.80 10.44 1.02
CA ASP A 141 -46.45 10.74 -0.36
C ASP A 141 -46.18 12.25 -0.49
N SER A 142 -44.96 12.65 -0.82
CA SER A 142 -44.70 13.88 -1.58
C SER A 142 -43.31 13.84 -2.21
N THR A 143 -43.30 13.69 -3.53
CA THR A 143 -42.18 14.07 -4.37
C THR A 143 -42.32 15.55 -4.78
N LYS A 144 -41.17 16.21 -4.95
CA LYS A 144 -40.93 17.53 -5.58
C LYS A 144 -41.13 18.79 -4.70
N GLN A 145 -40.02 19.33 -4.19
CA GLN A 145 -39.49 20.64 -4.65
C GLN A 145 -38.10 20.97 -4.04
N LYS A 146 -37.33 21.73 -4.83
CA LYS A 146 -35.96 22.19 -4.64
C LYS A 146 -35.83 23.25 -3.51
N PRO A 147 -34.60 23.56 -3.06
CA PRO A 147 -34.31 24.12 -1.74
C PRO A 147 -34.43 25.64 -1.70
N LYS A 148 -34.75 26.21 -0.53
CA LYS A 148 -34.38 27.57 -0.14
C LYS A 148 -34.49 27.80 1.37
N THR A 149 -33.31 28.00 1.98
CA THR A 149 -32.99 28.96 3.05
C THR A 149 -34.03 29.22 4.15
N LYS A 150 -33.70 28.87 5.40
CA LYS A 150 -34.19 29.63 6.56
C LYS A 150 -33.10 29.87 7.61
N ALA A 151 -32.88 31.16 7.83
CA ALA A 151 -32.30 31.74 9.04
C ALA A 151 -33.29 31.65 10.21
N HIS A 152 -32.73 31.86 11.40
CA HIS A 152 -33.34 31.93 12.73
C HIS A 152 -34.76 32.52 12.84
N SER A 153 -35.60 31.91 13.68
CA SER A 153 -36.05 32.56 14.94
C SER A 153 -36.77 31.57 15.87
N LYS A 154 -36.65 31.83 17.18
CA LYS A 154 -37.36 31.20 18.30
C LYS A 154 -38.76 31.83 18.45
N SER A 155 -39.78 31.02 18.75
CA SER A 155 -40.90 31.40 19.64
C SER A 155 -41.81 30.20 19.99
N LYS A 156 -41.99 29.95 21.28
CA LYS A 156 -43.13 29.23 21.92
C LYS A 156 -44.39 30.14 21.90
N PRO A 157 -45.54 29.75 22.49
CA PRO A 157 -46.39 28.57 22.28
C PRO A 157 -47.88 28.99 22.04
N SER A 158 -48.79 28.04 21.78
CA SER A 158 -50.16 27.94 22.34
C SER A 158 -51.25 27.44 21.37
N SER A 159 -51.99 26.45 21.90
CA SER A 159 -53.38 26.04 21.68
C SER A 159 -53.97 25.93 20.26
N LYS A 160 -54.28 24.68 19.88
CA LYS A 160 -55.64 24.29 19.45
C LYS A 160 -55.82 22.75 19.39
N SER A 161 -56.83 22.30 20.14
CA SER A 161 -57.71 21.13 19.96
C SER A 161 -57.10 19.76 19.64
N GLU A 162 -57.26 18.88 20.64
CA GLU A 162 -57.27 17.43 20.55
C GLU A 162 -58.15 16.91 19.39
N GLN A 163 -57.59 16.02 18.57
CA GLN A 163 -58.25 14.81 18.05
C GLN A 163 -57.28 14.08 17.11
N THR A 164 -56.44 13.21 17.68
CA THR A 164 -55.93 11.99 17.02
C THR A 164 -55.06 11.22 18.03
N ARG A 165 -55.66 10.25 18.73
CA ARG A 165 -54.95 9.20 19.48
C ARG A 165 -55.56 7.85 19.09
N GLN A 166 -55.12 7.17 18.02
CA GLN A 166 -55.44 5.74 17.81
C GLN A 166 -54.37 4.93 17.04
N PRO A 167 -53.12 4.80 17.53
CA PRO A 167 -52.30 3.62 17.21
C PRO A 167 -52.39 2.50 18.26
N GLY A 168 -52.66 2.83 19.53
CA GLY A 168 -52.64 1.87 20.65
C GLY A 168 -53.86 0.94 20.73
N ASP A 169 -55.01 1.36 20.19
CA ASP A 169 -56.28 0.62 20.32
C ASP A 169 -56.28 -0.69 19.50
N ILE A 170 -55.73 -0.66 18.28
CA ILE A 170 -55.70 -1.83 17.39
C ILE A 170 -54.69 -2.88 17.87
N SER A 171 -53.53 -2.46 18.38
CA SER A 171 -52.52 -3.40 18.92
C SER A 171 -53.06 -4.18 20.12
N ASN A 172 -53.79 -3.50 21.01
CA ASN A 172 -54.47 -4.15 22.15
C ASN A 172 -55.57 -5.12 21.69
N LEU A 173 -56.30 -4.77 20.63
CA LEU A 173 -57.31 -5.65 20.05
C LEU A 173 -56.68 -6.92 19.43
N ILE A 174 -55.53 -6.79 18.78
CA ILE A 174 -54.75 -7.94 18.28
C ILE A 174 -54.30 -8.84 19.43
N VAL A 175 -53.78 -8.28 20.54
CA VAL A 175 -53.40 -9.07 21.73
C VAL A 175 -54.58 -9.88 22.26
N LYS A 176 -55.76 -9.25 22.37
CA LYS A 176 -56.99 -9.91 22.83
C LYS A 176 -57.42 -11.04 21.90
N VAL A 177 -57.40 -10.82 20.59
CA VAL A 177 -57.73 -11.85 19.59
C VAL A 177 -56.73 -13.01 19.63
N LEU A 178 -55.43 -12.73 19.76
CA LEU A 178 -54.39 -13.76 19.94
C LEU A 178 -54.57 -14.55 21.23
N GLY A 179 -54.99 -13.89 22.32
CA GLY A 179 -55.35 -14.56 23.58
C GLY A 179 -56.48 -15.58 23.40
N LEU A 180 -57.56 -15.17 22.73
CA LEU A 180 -58.67 -16.08 22.42
C LEU A 180 -58.28 -17.21 21.46
N ILE A 181 -57.42 -16.94 20.46
CA ILE A 181 -56.87 -18.00 19.60
C ILE A 181 -56.08 -19.01 20.43
N SER A 182 -55.26 -18.54 21.37
CA SER A 182 -54.53 -19.43 22.27
C SER A 182 -55.46 -20.26 23.16
N ASP A 183 -56.56 -19.69 23.66
CA ASP A 183 -57.54 -20.42 24.48
C ASP A 183 -58.39 -21.39 23.64
N LEU A 184 -58.57 -21.10 22.35
CA LEU A 184 -59.22 -21.99 21.38
C LEU A 184 -58.36 -23.22 21.08
N LEU A 185 -57.05 -23.02 20.92
CA LEU A 185 -56.12 -24.10 20.59
C LEU A 185 -56.05 -25.16 21.70
N THR A 186 -56.14 -24.77 22.97
CA THR A 186 -56.17 -25.74 24.09
C THR A 186 -57.44 -26.61 24.13
N ARG A 187 -58.46 -26.30 23.31
CA ARG A 187 -59.75 -27.02 23.26
C ARG A 187 -60.06 -27.66 21.91
N ILE A 188 -59.29 -27.37 20.85
CA ILE A 188 -59.54 -27.86 19.48
C ILE A 188 -58.28 -28.53 18.94
N GLN A 189 -58.45 -29.67 18.29
CA GLN A 189 -57.37 -30.39 17.62
C GLN A 189 -57.26 -29.96 16.15
N LEU A 190 -56.03 -29.65 15.71
CA LEU A 190 -55.75 -29.21 14.33
C LEU A 190 -55.08 -30.29 13.47
N GLU A 191 -54.92 -31.51 14.00
CA GLU A 191 -54.24 -32.63 13.32
C GLU A 191 -54.80 -32.92 11.92
N SER A 192 -56.13 -32.86 11.74
CA SER A 192 -56.77 -33.11 10.44
C SER A 192 -56.75 -31.91 9.48
N TYR A 193 -56.19 -30.76 9.90
CA TYR A 193 -56.27 -29.48 9.20
C TYR A 193 -54.89 -28.81 9.01
N ASN A 194 -53.97 -29.52 8.36
CA ASN A 194 -52.58 -29.08 8.15
C ASN A 194 -52.45 -27.68 7.52
N ASP A 195 -53.27 -27.34 6.53
CA ASP A 195 -53.25 -26.00 5.89
C ASP A 195 -53.61 -24.89 6.88
N THR A 196 -54.51 -25.18 7.82
CA THR A 196 -54.96 -24.26 8.85
C THR A 196 -53.87 -24.02 9.89
N ARG A 197 -53.17 -25.09 10.31
CA ARG A 197 -52.00 -25.02 11.20
C ARG A 197 -50.87 -24.21 10.57
N LYS A 198 -50.53 -24.50 9.31
CA LYS A 198 -49.51 -23.76 8.55
C LYS A 198 -49.83 -22.28 8.44
N SER A 199 -51.06 -21.98 8.03
CA SER A 199 -51.58 -20.62 7.91
C SER A 199 -51.53 -19.87 9.23
N LEU A 200 -51.76 -20.55 10.37
CA LEU A 200 -51.61 -19.97 11.70
C LEU A 200 -50.14 -19.63 11.98
N ILE A 201 -49.22 -20.59 11.80
CA ILE A 201 -47.77 -20.39 12.01
C ILE A 201 -47.23 -19.23 11.16
N ASP A 202 -47.62 -19.15 9.89
CA ASP A 202 -47.21 -18.07 8.99
C ASP A 202 -47.76 -16.71 9.44
N THR A 203 -49.00 -16.67 9.93
CA THR A 203 -49.61 -15.44 10.49
C THR A 203 -48.86 -14.96 11.72
N ILE A 204 -48.54 -15.88 12.64
CA ILE A 204 -47.78 -15.55 13.86
C ILE A 204 -46.39 -15.04 13.50
N THR A 205 -45.72 -15.68 12.54
CA THR A 205 -44.40 -15.24 12.06
C THR A 205 -44.47 -13.84 11.42
N GLU A 206 -45.50 -13.54 10.63
CA GLU A 206 -45.72 -12.21 10.03
C GLU A 206 -45.97 -11.14 11.11
N ILE A 207 -46.74 -11.47 12.16
CA ILE A 207 -46.96 -10.59 13.32
C ILE A 207 -45.65 -10.30 14.05
N MET A 208 -44.82 -11.32 14.26
CA MET A 208 -43.52 -11.19 14.93
C MET A 208 -42.51 -10.34 14.14
N GLY A 209 -42.62 -10.33 12.80
CA GLY A 209 -41.82 -9.48 11.92
C GLY A 209 -42.24 -8.01 11.87
N SER A 210 -43.31 -7.61 12.57
CA SER A 210 -43.86 -6.25 12.55
C SER A 210 -43.15 -5.28 13.52
N SER A 211 -43.35 -3.98 13.32
CA SER A 211 -42.80 -2.90 14.16
C SER A 211 -43.25 -2.93 15.63
N HIS A 212 -44.28 -3.72 15.97
CA HIS A 212 -44.88 -3.79 17.30
C HIS A 212 -44.54 -5.06 18.08
N TYR A 213 -43.50 -5.79 17.65
CA TYR A 213 -43.05 -7.05 18.24
C TYR A 213 -43.07 -7.08 19.78
N GLN A 214 -42.57 -6.04 20.46
CA GLN A 214 -42.44 -6.04 21.92
C GLN A 214 -43.75 -6.22 22.68
N ALA A 215 -44.88 -5.74 22.13
CA ALA A 215 -46.19 -5.88 22.78
C ALA A 215 -46.87 -7.21 22.43
N LEU A 216 -46.54 -7.82 21.29
CA LEU A 216 -47.22 -8.99 20.73
C LEU A 216 -46.43 -10.30 20.93
N SER A 217 -45.14 -10.22 21.26
CA SER A 217 -44.23 -11.37 21.30
C SER A 217 -44.67 -12.46 22.26
N ASN A 218 -45.13 -12.11 23.47
CA ASN A 218 -45.53 -13.09 24.48
C ASN A 218 -46.72 -13.93 24.01
N SER A 219 -47.74 -13.31 23.41
CA SER A 219 -48.89 -14.02 22.86
C SER A 219 -48.50 -14.89 21.66
N CYS A 220 -47.58 -14.41 20.82
CA CYS A 220 -47.07 -15.17 19.67
C CYS A 220 -46.30 -16.42 20.12
N PHE A 221 -45.34 -16.28 21.04
CA PHE A 221 -44.58 -17.41 21.58
C PHE A 221 -45.47 -18.41 22.33
N ARG A 222 -46.51 -17.93 23.04
CA ARG A 222 -47.49 -18.80 23.71
C ARG A 222 -48.24 -19.69 22.71
N ILE A 223 -48.70 -19.12 21.60
CA ILE A 223 -49.39 -19.88 20.53
C ILE A 223 -48.44 -20.92 19.91
N LEU A 224 -47.21 -20.52 19.56
CA LEU A 224 -46.22 -21.45 18.99
C LEU A 224 -45.89 -22.59 19.97
N ARG A 225 -45.80 -22.28 21.27
CA ARG A 225 -45.60 -23.28 22.32
C ARG A 225 -46.75 -24.28 22.37
N ILE A 226 -48.01 -23.83 22.38
CA ILE A 226 -49.19 -24.72 22.42
C ILE A 226 -49.18 -25.70 21.24
N ILE A 227 -48.88 -25.20 20.02
CA ILE A 227 -48.82 -26.02 18.80
C ILE A 227 -47.80 -27.16 18.92
N VAL A 228 -46.69 -26.96 19.62
CA VAL A 228 -45.63 -27.99 19.78
C VAL A 228 -45.85 -28.85 21.02
N SER A 229 -46.34 -28.27 22.12
CA SER A 229 -46.48 -28.96 23.40
C SER A 229 -47.68 -29.91 23.46
N GLU A 230 -48.80 -29.57 22.81
CA GLU A 230 -50.00 -30.40 22.86
C GLU A 230 -50.04 -31.42 21.72
N SER A 231 -50.26 -32.70 22.02
CA SER A 231 -50.28 -33.79 21.03
C SER A 231 -51.48 -33.74 20.08
N GLY A 232 -52.49 -32.91 20.34
CA GLY A 232 -53.71 -32.79 19.54
C GLY A 232 -53.58 -31.93 18.27
N HIS A 233 -52.42 -31.29 18.02
CA HIS A 233 -52.22 -30.43 16.83
C HIS A 233 -51.39 -31.09 15.72
N GLY A 234 -51.16 -32.40 15.83
CA GLY A 234 -50.41 -33.23 14.88
C GLY A 234 -49.05 -33.69 15.43
N ASP A 235 -48.24 -34.30 14.56
CA ASP A 235 -46.91 -34.78 14.93
C ASP A 235 -46.02 -33.64 15.45
N ARG A 236 -45.48 -33.81 16.67
CA ARG A 236 -44.65 -32.78 17.34
C ARG A 236 -43.40 -32.44 16.54
N GLY A 237 -42.80 -33.42 15.86
CA GLY A 237 -41.64 -33.24 15.00
C GLY A 237 -41.98 -32.40 13.76
N GLU A 238 -43.03 -32.77 13.03
CA GLU A 238 -43.48 -32.06 11.83
C GLU A 238 -43.90 -30.61 12.14
N ALA A 239 -44.66 -30.41 13.23
CA ALA A 239 -45.05 -29.08 13.70
C ALA A 239 -43.83 -28.22 14.07
N THR A 240 -42.84 -28.80 14.74
CA THR A 240 -41.57 -28.11 15.06
C THR A 240 -40.82 -27.72 13.79
N VAL A 241 -40.70 -28.61 12.80
CA VAL A 241 -40.05 -28.31 11.52
C VAL A 241 -40.74 -27.15 10.79
N GLU A 242 -42.08 -27.12 10.81
CA GLU A 242 -42.87 -26.05 10.23
C GLU A 242 -42.61 -24.70 10.90
N ILE A 243 -42.61 -24.67 12.24
CA ILE A 243 -42.31 -23.47 13.02
C ILE A 243 -40.88 -22.97 12.78
N LEU A 244 -39.89 -23.86 12.88
CA LEU A 244 -38.48 -23.49 12.68
C LEU A 244 -38.22 -22.98 11.26
N ARG A 245 -38.88 -23.56 10.25
CA ARG A 245 -38.78 -23.09 8.86
C ARG A 245 -39.39 -21.71 8.67
N SER A 246 -40.56 -21.44 9.27
CA SER A 246 -41.21 -20.12 9.18
C SER A 246 -40.43 -19.06 9.98
N LEU A 247 -39.79 -19.42 11.10
CA LEU A 247 -38.96 -18.49 11.89
C LEU A 247 -37.58 -18.20 11.27
N ALA A 248 -37.06 -19.05 10.39
CA ALA A 248 -35.71 -18.93 9.82
C ALA A 248 -35.37 -17.55 9.21
N PRO A 249 -36.27 -16.84 8.49
CA PRO A 249 -35.99 -15.48 8.00
C PRO A 249 -35.78 -14.46 9.14
N LEU A 250 -36.49 -14.61 10.27
CA LEU A 250 -36.33 -13.75 11.45
C LEU A 250 -35.00 -14.03 12.17
N MET A 251 -34.54 -15.27 12.12
CA MET A 251 -33.25 -15.71 12.68
C MET A 251 -32.04 -15.20 11.88
N LEU A 252 -32.22 -14.94 10.57
CA LEU A 252 -31.19 -14.48 9.64
C LEU A 252 -31.20 -12.96 9.40
N LEU A 253 -31.93 -12.20 10.22
CA LEU A 253 -31.94 -10.73 10.14
C LEU A 253 -30.54 -10.15 10.37
N SER A 254 -30.16 -9.20 9.50
CA SER A 254 -28.82 -8.59 9.48
C SER A 254 -28.52 -7.67 10.66
N ILE A 255 -29.53 -7.30 11.45
CA ILE A 255 -29.40 -6.44 12.63
C ILE A 255 -29.73 -7.29 13.84
N LYS A 256 -29.02 -7.08 14.97
CA LYS A 256 -29.37 -7.63 16.29
C LYS A 256 -30.70 -7.04 16.78
N SER A 257 -31.80 -7.45 16.16
CA SER A 257 -33.14 -6.99 16.49
C SER A 257 -33.66 -7.72 17.73
N PRO A 258 -34.53 -7.08 18.53
CA PRO A 258 -35.18 -7.75 19.67
C PRO A 258 -36.01 -8.97 19.23
N VAL A 259 -36.50 -8.97 17.98
CA VAL A 259 -37.18 -10.11 17.36
C VAL A 259 -36.24 -11.31 17.25
N ARG A 260 -35.05 -11.11 16.68
CA ARG A 260 -34.06 -12.18 16.51
C ARG A 260 -33.64 -12.76 17.85
N VAL A 261 -33.34 -11.90 18.83
CA VAL A 261 -32.94 -12.34 20.17
C VAL A 261 -34.06 -13.13 20.86
N GLY A 262 -35.30 -12.67 20.78
CA GLY A 262 -36.41 -13.39 21.40
C GLY A 262 -36.77 -14.69 20.69
N VAL A 263 -36.62 -14.79 19.36
CA VAL A 263 -36.78 -16.05 18.62
C VAL A 263 -35.71 -17.06 19.04
N ILE A 264 -34.44 -16.63 19.15
CA ILE A 264 -33.36 -17.48 19.63
C ILE A 264 -33.64 -17.91 21.10
N GLY A 265 -34.10 -16.98 21.93
CA GLY A 265 -34.52 -17.25 23.30
C GLY A 265 -35.62 -18.30 23.39
N PHE A 266 -36.69 -18.18 22.58
CA PHE A 266 -37.77 -19.15 22.50
C PHE A 266 -37.31 -20.55 22.10
N ILE A 267 -36.41 -20.64 21.11
CA ILE A 267 -35.82 -21.93 20.72
C ILE A 267 -35.07 -22.54 21.91
N GLY A 268 -34.24 -21.75 22.59
CA GLY A 268 -33.45 -22.20 23.73
C GLY A 268 -34.26 -22.55 24.99
N SER A 269 -35.32 -21.81 25.29
CA SER A 269 -36.08 -21.99 26.54
C SER A 269 -37.29 -22.92 26.41
N GLU A 270 -37.85 -23.08 25.21
CA GLU A 270 -39.10 -23.84 25.01
C GLU A 270 -38.90 -25.06 24.09
N ILE A 271 -38.28 -24.89 22.92
CA ILE A 271 -38.14 -25.99 21.94
C ILE A 271 -37.05 -26.99 22.35
N VAL A 272 -35.93 -26.49 22.88
CA VAL A 272 -34.81 -27.33 23.33
C VAL A 272 -35.20 -28.32 24.44
N PRO A 273 -35.90 -27.91 25.52
CA PRO A 273 -36.38 -28.86 26.53
C PRO A 273 -37.30 -29.93 25.95
N LEU A 274 -38.20 -29.56 25.03
CA LEU A 274 -39.09 -30.51 24.35
C LEU A 274 -38.33 -31.52 23.47
N GLY A 275 -37.19 -31.11 22.90
CA GLY A 275 -36.29 -32.00 22.17
C GLY A 275 -35.62 -33.07 23.05
N ASN A 276 -35.52 -32.86 24.36
CA ASN A 276 -35.05 -33.91 25.28
C ASN A 276 -36.14 -34.96 25.55
N GLU A 277 -37.40 -34.63 25.31
CA GLU A 277 -38.55 -35.50 25.57
C GLU A 277 -39.05 -36.22 24.30
N ASP A 278 -38.87 -35.61 23.12
CA ASP A 278 -39.38 -36.08 21.83
C ASP A 278 -38.29 -36.13 20.75
N GLU A 279 -38.06 -37.33 20.19
CA GLU A 279 -37.04 -37.57 19.16
C GLU A 279 -37.33 -36.86 17.81
N GLY A 280 -38.60 -36.60 17.48
CA GLY A 280 -38.98 -35.84 16.30
C GLY A 280 -38.57 -34.37 16.42
N VAL A 281 -38.83 -33.77 17.59
CA VAL A 281 -38.42 -32.39 17.93
C VAL A 281 -36.90 -32.28 17.96
N LYS A 282 -36.22 -33.27 18.56
CA LYS A 282 -34.75 -33.35 18.59
C LYS A 282 -34.13 -33.35 17.19
N LYS A 283 -34.63 -34.20 16.29
CA LYS A 283 -34.18 -34.23 14.89
C LYS A 283 -34.37 -32.88 14.21
N ALA A 284 -35.51 -32.22 14.41
CA ALA A 284 -35.76 -30.89 13.84
C ALA A 284 -34.71 -29.85 14.31
N LEU A 285 -34.33 -29.88 15.59
CA LEU A 285 -33.29 -29.01 16.15
C LEU A 285 -31.90 -29.30 15.58
N VAL A 286 -31.52 -30.57 15.45
CA VAL A 286 -30.20 -30.97 14.90
C VAL A 286 -30.05 -30.57 13.42
N PHE A 287 -31.14 -30.63 12.64
CA PHE A 287 -31.11 -30.21 11.23
C PHE A 287 -31.19 -28.69 11.01
N LEU A 288 -31.63 -27.91 12.00
CA LEU A 288 -31.83 -26.47 11.87
C LEU A 288 -30.53 -25.70 11.50
N PRO A 289 -29.38 -25.91 12.18
CA PRO A 289 -28.11 -25.30 11.77
C PRO A 289 -27.73 -25.57 10.32
N ARG A 290 -27.99 -26.79 9.82
CA ARG A 290 -27.71 -27.17 8.42
C ARG A 290 -28.61 -26.41 7.45
N PHE A 291 -29.89 -26.24 7.80
CA PHE A 291 -30.85 -25.46 7.03
C PHE A 291 -30.46 -23.98 6.97
N LEU A 292 -30.14 -23.38 8.12
CA LEU A 292 -29.73 -21.97 8.22
C LEU A 292 -28.42 -21.72 7.45
N ALA A 293 -27.45 -22.63 7.52
CA ALA A 293 -26.20 -22.50 6.77
C ALA A 293 -26.42 -22.41 5.24
N ASN A 294 -27.40 -23.15 4.70
CA ASN A 294 -27.73 -23.08 3.27
C ASN A 294 -28.49 -21.81 2.87
N LYS A 295 -29.14 -21.15 3.83
CA LYS A 295 -29.91 -19.91 3.65
C LYS A 295 -29.13 -18.66 4.06
N ALA A 296 -27.92 -18.81 4.59
CA ALA A 296 -27.12 -17.71 5.07
C ALA A 296 -26.84 -16.69 3.95
N PRO A 297 -26.93 -15.38 4.26
CA PRO A 297 -26.67 -14.32 3.30
C PRO A 297 -25.19 -14.25 2.90
N GLU A 298 -24.92 -13.69 1.72
CA GLU A 298 -23.56 -13.61 1.17
C GLU A 298 -22.76 -12.41 1.67
N LYS A 299 -23.41 -11.31 2.06
CA LYS A 299 -22.74 -10.10 2.55
C LYS A 299 -22.12 -10.36 3.93
N ALA A 300 -20.95 -9.76 4.20
CA ALA A 300 -20.13 -10.02 5.39
C ALA A 300 -20.89 -9.85 6.72
N GLU A 301 -21.50 -8.69 6.96
CA GLU A 301 -22.20 -8.40 8.23
C GLU A 301 -23.45 -9.27 8.46
N PRO A 302 -24.37 -9.42 7.48
CA PRO A 302 -25.46 -10.40 7.59
C PRO A 302 -24.98 -11.84 7.75
N ARG A 303 -23.86 -12.23 7.12
CA ARG A 303 -23.28 -13.57 7.24
C ARG A 303 -22.74 -13.80 8.65
N ALA A 304 -22.05 -12.83 9.23
CA ALA A 304 -21.57 -12.89 10.61
C ALA A 304 -22.73 -13.07 11.60
N CYS A 305 -23.85 -12.37 11.38
CA CYS A 305 -25.09 -12.57 12.13
C CYS A 305 -25.64 -14.00 11.97
N ALA A 306 -25.69 -14.53 10.75
CA ALA A 306 -26.13 -15.90 10.52
C ALA A 306 -25.23 -16.93 11.23
N VAL A 307 -23.91 -16.72 11.19
CA VAL A 307 -22.91 -17.55 11.88
C VAL A 307 -23.14 -17.53 13.39
N GLU A 308 -23.33 -16.35 13.99
CA GLU A 308 -23.64 -16.20 15.42
C GLU A 308 -24.90 -16.98 15.79
N THR A 309 -26.00 -16.82 15.04
CA THR A 309 -27.25 -17.54 15.29
C THR A 309 -27.09 -19.07 15.18
N ILE A 310 -26.36 -19.54 14.16
CA ILE A 310 -26.09 -20.97 13.99
C ILE A 310 -25.30 -21.51 15.19
N LEU A 311 -24.28 -20.77 15.63
CA LEU A 311 -23.43 -21.18 16.76
C LEU A 311 -24.21 -21.20 18.07
N ASP A 312 -25.09 -20.23 18.32
CA ASP A 312 -25.94 -20.19 19.51
C ASP A 312 -26.84 -21.42 19.63
N ILE A 313 -27.37 -21.93 18.52
CA ILE A 313 -28.16 -23.17 18.50
C ILE A 313 -27.27 -24.38 18.76
N THR A 314 -26.08 -24.43 18.15
CA THR A 314 -25.15 -25.57 18.31
C THR A 314 -24.58 -25.72 19.73
N LYS A 315 -24.61 -24.67 20.55
CA LYS A 315 -24.19 -24.74 21.97
C LYS A 315 -25.05 -25.69 22.80
N VAL A 316 -26.24 -26.02 22.31
CA VAL A 316 -27.20 -26.91 22.98
C VAL A 316 -26.94 -28.38 22.65
N PHE A 317 -26.19 -28.67 21.58
CA PHE A 317 -25.98 -30.03 21.11
C PHE A 317 -25.13 -30.85 22.09
N ASN A 318 -25.41 -32.14 22.17
CA ASN A 318 -24.52 -33.09 22.85
C ASN A 318 -23.26 -33.38 22.00
N GLY A 319 -22.33 -34.17 22.53
CA GLY A 319 -21.06 -34.46 21.86
C GLY A 319 -21.20 -35.11 20.47
N GLU A 320 -22.14 -36.04 20.30
CA GLU A 320 -22.35 -36.74 19.03
C GLU A 320 -22.98 -35.83 17.96
N GLU A 321 -23.99 -35.05 18.33
CA GLU A 321 -24.67 -34.08 17.46
C GLU A 321 -23.71 -32.99 16.99
N LEU A 322 -22.84 -32.51 17.90
CA LEU A 322 -21.81 -31.53 17.58
C LEU A 322 -20.81 -32.11 16.58
N LEU A 323 -20.37 -33.36 16.74
CA LEU A 323 -19.48 -34.04 15.80
C LEU A 323 -20.12 -34.17 14.40
N GLU A 324 -21.41 -34.53 14.34
CA GLU A 324 -22.14 -34.64 13.07
C GLU A 324 -22.30 -33.28 12.38
N PHE A 325 -22.42 -32.20 13.15
CA PHE A 325 -22.44 -30.83 12.61
C PHE A 325 -21.05 -30.38 12.14
N VAL A 326 -19.99 -30.69 12.89
CA VAL A 326 -18.61 -30.39 12.49
C VAL A 326 -18.27 -31.09 11.16
N ASP A 327 -18.61 -32.37 11.00
CA ASP A 327 -18.39 -33.10 9.74
C ASP A 327 -19.16 -32.45 8.57
N TYR A 328 -20.39 -31.99 8.83
CA TYR A 328 -21.15 -31.21 7.85
C TYR A 328 -20.43 -29.90 7.47
N VAL A 329 -19.88 -29.14 8.42
CA VAL A 329 -19.14 -27.90 8.16
C VAL A 329 -17.84 -28.16 7.39
N VAL A 330 -17.13 -29.25 7.69
CA VAL A 330 -15.93 -29.67 6.94
C VAL A 330 -16.28 -30.04 5.49
N LYS A 331 -17.41 -30.72 5.26
CA LYS A 331 -17.94 -30.97 3.91
C LYS A 331 -18.35 -29.67 3.22
N LEU A 332 -18.95 -28.73 3.95
CA LEU A 332 -19.32 -27.40 3.45
C LEU A 332 -18.11 -26.62 2.95
N ALA A 333 -16.97 -26.75 3.64
CA ALA A 333 -15.68 -26.14 3.26
C ALA A 333 -15.13 -26.66 1.92
N LYS A 334 -15.66 -27.78 1.38
CA LYS A 334 -15.31 -28.34 0.06
C LYS A 334 -16.35 -28.03 -1.03
N GLY A 335 -17.42 -27.33 -0.69
CA GLY A 335 -18.54 -27.02 -1.61
C GLY A 335 -18.31 -25.80 -2.53
N LYS A 336 -19.42 -25.14 -2.88
CA LYS A 336 -19.43 -23.91 -3.70
C LYS A 336 -18.75 -22.75 -2.95
N PRO A 337 -18.15 -21.76 -3.63
CA PRO A 337 -17.42 -20.65 -2.99
C PRO A 337 -18.13 -19.98 -1.80
N LYS A 338 -19.42 -19.66 -1.94
CA LYS A 338 -20.22 -19.06 -0.86
C LYS A 338 -20.33 -19.93 0.40
N LEU A 339 -20.43 -21.25 0.20
CA LEU A 339 -20.53 -22.22 1.28
C LEU A 339 -19.18 -22.42 1.95
N ARG A 340 -18.09 -22.41 1.17
CA ARG A 340 -16.72 -22.48 1.69
C ARG A 340 -16.39 -21.27 2.57
N LEU A 341 -16.80 -20.08 2.14
CA LEU A 341 -16.61 -18.86 2.92
C LEU A 341 -17.37 -18.90 4.26
N LEU A 342 -18.64 -19.31 4.23
CA LEU A 342 -19.44 -19.53 5.44
C LEU A 342 -18.81 -20.60 6.34
N ALA A 343 -18.32 -21.71 5.77
CA ALA A 343 -17.68 -22.77 6.54
C ALA A 343 -16.44 -22.27 7.28
N VAL A 344 -15.61 -21.43 6.64
CA VAL A 344 -14.43 -20.82 7.29
C VAL A 344 -14.84 -19.95 8.49
N ASP A 345 -15.93 -19.20 8.38
CA ASP A 345 -16.49 -18.40 9.50
C ASP A 345 -17.05 -19.29 10.62
N LEU A 346 -17.79 -20.35 10.27
CA LEU A 346 -18.35 -21.31 11.23
C LEU A 346 -17.26 -22.07 11.99
N ILE A 347 -16.18 -22.49 11.31
CA ILE A 347 -15.07 -23.21 11.94
C ILE A 347 -14.44 -22.37 13.06
N LEU A 348 -14.19 -21.08 12.82
CA LEU A 348 -13.67 -20.17 13.85
C LEU A 348 -14.60 -20.13 15.07
N GLY A 349 -15.90 -20.02 14.83
CA GLY A 349 -16.91 -20.04 15.89
C GLY A 349 -16.93 -21.34 16.70
N LEU A 350 -16.89 -22.49 16.01
CA LEU A 350 -16.89 -23.82 16.64
C LEU A 350 -15.66 -24.04 17.51
N LEU A 351 -14.49 -23.57 17.08
CA LEU A 351 -13.27 -23.62 17.90
C LEU A 351 -13.45 -22.81 19.21
N ASN A 352 -14.16 -21.69 19.19
CA ASN A 352 -14.37 -20.88 20.39
C ASN A 352 -15.41 -21.43 21.39
N ILE A 353 -16.24 -22.41 21.03
CA ILE A 353 -17.37 -22.88 21.86
C ILE A 353 -16.95 -23.76 23.06
N SER A 354 -15.83 -24.49 22.98
CA SER A 354 -15.51 -25.53 23.98
C SER A 354 -14.09 -25.38 24.53
N LYS A 355 -13.98 -25.01 25.82
CA LYS A 355 -12.71 -24.94 26.56
C LYS A 355 -12.53 -26.05 27.59
N GLU A 356 -13.54 -26.83 27.94
CA GLU A 356 -13.42 -27.81 29.03
C GLU A 356 -14.23 -29.09 28.75
N SER A 357 -13.52 -30.19 28.48
CA SER A 357 -13.72 -31.54 29.05
C SER A 357 -12.98 -32.58 28.20
N ASP A 358 -12.47 -33.58 28.92
CA ASP A 358 -11.43 -34.52 28.54
C ASP A 358 -11.80 -35.54 27.45
N SER A 359 -10.73 -36.08 26.85
CA SER A 359 -10.63 -37.23 25.94
C SER A 359 -10.87 -36.97 24.44
N GLY A 360 -9.78 -36.69 23.71
CA GLY A 360 -9.71 -36.89 22.26
C GLY A 360 -10.32 -35.79 21.38
N ASN A 361 -9.78 -34.57 21.43
CA ASN A 361 -10.14 -33.44 20.56
C ASN A 361 -9.77 -33.61 19.06
N SER A 362 -10.14 -34.75 18.45
CA SER A 362 -9.90 -35.08 17.03
C SER A 362 -10.57 -34.09 16.08
N TRP A 363 -11.81 -33.68 16.37
CA TRP A 363 -12.57 -32.79 15.49
C TRP A 363 -11.99 -31.36 15.44
N ARG A 364 -11.38 -30.86 16.52
CA ARG A 364 -10.69 -29.55 16.52
C ARG A 364 -9.52 -29.56 15.56
N VAL A 365 -8.73 -30.65 15.54
CA VAL A 365 -7.62 -30.82 14.60
C VAL A 365 -8.13 -30.84 13.15
N VAL A 366 -9.25 -31.53 12.88
CA VAL A 366 -9.89 -31.55 11.55
C VAL A 366 -10.33 -30.15 11.12
N CYS A 367 -10.93 -29.37 12.03
CA CYS A 367 -11.30 -27.97 11.79
C CYS A 367 -10.08 -27.09 11.46
N LEU A 368 -9.00 -27.20 12.24
CA LEU A 368 -7.76 -26.45 12.02
C LEU A 368 -7.09 -26.84 10.70
N LYS A 369 -7.02 -28.14 10.39
CA LYS A 369 -6.52 -28.65 9.10
C LYS A 369 -7.34 -28.10 7.93
N THR A 370 -8.66 -28.03 8.08
CA THR A 370 -9.55 -27.46 7.07
C THR A 370 -9.26 -25.97 6.84
N LEU A 371 -9.00 -25.18 7.89
CA LEU A 371 -8.59 -23.78 7.75
C LEU A 371 -7.25 -23.64 7.02
N VAL A 372 -6.26 -24.47 7.36
CA VAL A 372 -4.93 -24.48 6.69
C VAL A 372 -5.09 -24.79 5.21
N GLU A 373 -5.91 -25.80 4.84
CA GLU A 373 -6.21 -26.11 3.44
C GLU A 373 -6.85 -24.91 2.71
N ARG A 374 -7.75 -24.16 3.36
CA ARG A 374 -8.42 -23.00 2.74
C ARG A 374 -7.51 -21.78 2.56
N CYS A 375 -6.34 -21.73 3.20
CA CYS A 375 -5.32 -20.72 2.90
C CYS A 375 -4.81 -20.80 1.44
N SER A 376 -5.02 -21.94 0.78
CA SER A 376 -4.70 -22.16 -0.64
C SER A 376 -5.94 -22.21 -1.55
N ASP A 377 -7.07 -21.64 -1.14
CA ASP A 377 -8.28 -21.61 -1.97
C ASP A 377 -8.09 -20.80 -3.26
N THR A 378 -8.78 -21.22 -4.32
CA THR A 378 -8.92 -20.49 -5.59
C THR A 378 -9.46 -19.07 -5.42
N VAL A 379 -10.35 -18.82 -4.44
CA VAL A 379 -11.00 -17.53 -4.21
C VAL A 379 -10.25 -16.76 -3.13
N ALA A 380 -9.81 -15.55 -3.46
CA ALA A 380 -8.98 -14.75 -2.57
C ALA A 380 -9.68 -14.31 -1.27
N GLY A 381 -10.97 -14.00 -1.30
CA GLY A 381 -11.72 -13.66 -0.08
C GLY A 381 -11.72 -14.81 0.94
N ILE A 382 -11.80 -16.05 0.47
CA ILE A 382 -11.69 -17.26 1.30
C ILE A 382 -10.27 -17.40 1.85
N ARG A 383 -9.24 -17.22 1.02
CA ARG A 383 -7.83 -17.24 1.48
C ARG A 383 -7.61 -16.22 2.60
N ALA A 384 -8.02 -14.98 2.38
CA ALA A 384 -7.86 -13.90 3.34
C ALA A 384 -8.56 -14.21 4.67
N ARG A 385 -9.80 -14.71 4.60
CA ARG A 385 -10.58 -15.06 5.78
C ARG A 385 -10.00 -16.25 6.53
N ALA A 386 -9.56 -17.30 5.82
CA ALA A 386 -8.92 -18.46 6.43
C ALA A 386 -7.64 -18.08 7.18
N ILE A 387 -6.76 -17.29 6.55
CA ILE A 387 -5.52 -16.79 7.16
C ILE A 387 -5.83 -15.90 8.37
N GLY A 388 -6.81 -15.00 8.24
CA GLY A 388 -7.25 -14.14 9.34
C GLY A 388 -7.80 -14.93 10.52
N ASN A 389 -8.58 -15.98 10.26
CA ASN A 389 -9.12 -16.85 11.31
C ASN A 389 -8.00 -17.64 11.99
N ILE A 390 -7.02 -18.16 11.25
CA ILE A 390 -5.82 -18.81 11.83
C ILE A 390 -5.09 -17.84 12.76
N ALA A 391 -4.95 -16.57 12.39
CA ALA A 391 -4.28 -15.58 13.24
C ALA A 391 -5.00 -15.36 14.58
N GLN A 392 -6.32 -15.58 14.65
CA GLN A 392 -7.11 -15.44 15.88
C GLN A 392 -6.98 -16.67 16.80
N VAL A 393 -6.96 -17.89 16.23
CA VAL A 393 -6.87 -19.15 17.00
C VAL A 393 -5.44 -19.68 17.13
N PHE A 394 -4.44 -18.88 16.77
CA PHE A 394 -3.06 -19.34 16.64
C PHE A 394 -2.48 -19.95 17.92
N GLY A 395 -2.85 -19.42 19.10
CA GLY A 395 -2.41 -19.96 20.38
C GLY A 395 -2.76 -21.43 20.58
N GLU A 396 -3.94 -21.86 20.13
CA GLU A 396 -4.41 -23.25 20.23
C GLU A 396 -3.75 -24.19 19.21
N MET A 397 -3.28 -23.63 18.08
CA MET A 397 -2.59 -24.39 17.04
C MET A 397 -1.15 -24.76 17.44
N SER A 398 -0.56 -23.99 18.35
CA SER A 398 0.85 -24.09 18.75
C SER A 398 1.22 -25.48 19.26
N ASP A 399 0.37 -26.06 20.10
CA ASP A 399 0.65 -27.29 20.81
C ASP A 399 0.47 -28.55 19.93
N ARG A 400 -0.13 -28.42 18.74
CA ARG A 400 -0.53 -29.56 17.88
C ARG A 400 -0.05 -29.45 16.42
N ARG A 401 1.07 -28.77 16.21
CA ARG A 401 1.64 -28.46 14.86
C ARG A 401 1.78 -29.65 13.91
N GLU A 402 2.21 -30.81 14.41
CA GLU A 402 2.46 -32.01 13.61
C GLU A 402 1.15 -32.65 13.15
N GLU A 403 0.15 -32.71 14.03
CA GLU A 403 -1.17 -33.28 13.72
C GLU A 403 -1.97 -32.45 12.70
N ILE A 404 -1.77 -31.12 12.71
CA ILE A 404 -2.47 -30.18 11.82
C ILE A 404 -1.85 -30.16 10.41
N GLY A 405 -0.66 -30.73 10.22
CA GLY A 405 0.04 -30.75 8.93
C GLY A 405 0.67 -29.39 8.57
N MET A 406 1.30 -28.74 9.55
CA MET A 406 1.97 -27.43 9.36
C MET A 406 3.35 -27.54 8.68
N GLU A 407 3.68 -28.71 8.11
CA GLU A 407 4.84 -28.89 7.25
C GLU A 407 4.73 -27.93 6.04
N GLY A 408 5.66 -26.98 5.93
CA GLY A 408 5.62 -25.93 4.89
C GLY A 408 4.77 -24.69 5.24
N PHE A 409 4.40 -24.48 6.51
CA PHE A 409 3.69 -23.28 6.95
C PHE A 409 4.45 -21.98 6.61
N SER A 410 5.78 -21.94 6.82
CA SER A 410 6.61 -20.79 6.42
C SER A 410 6.50 -20.48 4.93
N ASP A 411 6.57 -21.51 4.07
CA ASP A 411 6.43 -21.35 2.62
C ASP A 411 5.02 -20.93 2.21
N MET A 412 3.98 -21.35 2.96
CA MET A 412 2.62 -20.89 2.72
C MET A 412 2.46 -19.42 3.07
N VAL A 413 2.89 -19.01 4.26
CA VAL A 413 2.86 -17.61 4.69
C VAL A 413 3.64 -16.73 3.73
N ARG A 414 4.86 -17.13 3.33
CA ARG A 414 5.68 -16.40 2.35
C ARG A 414 4.95 -16.17 1.03
N ARG A 415 4.33 -17.21 0.47
CA ARG A 415 3.54 -17.10 -0.77
C ARG A 415 2.35 -16.15 -0.63
N ARG A 416 1.74 -16.07 0.56
CA ARG A 416 0.58 -15.22 0.81
C ARG A 416 0.94 -13.76 1.08
N CYS A 417 2.14 -13.49 1.59
CA CYS A 417 2.67 -12.12 1.65
C CYS A 417 2.86 -11.49 0.26
N SER A 418 3.04 -12.29 -0.79
CA SER A 418 3.14 -11.83 -2.19
C SER A 418 1.90 -12.15 -3.03
N ASP A 419 0.73 -12.32 -2.41
CA ASP A 419 -0.52 -12.64 -3.11
C ASP A 419 -1.01 -11.47 -3.99
N GLU A 420 -1.69 -11.80 -5.10
CA GLU A 420 -2.23 -10.81 -6.04
C GLU A 420 -3.26 -9.88 -5.40
N LYS A 421 -4.00 -10.36 -4.39
CA LYS A 421 -5.04 -9.59 -3.69
C LYS A 421 -4.54 -9.04 -2.35
N ALA A 422 -4.79 -7.74 -2.14
CA ALA A 422 -4.33 -7.01 -0.97
C ALA A 422 -4.85 -7.59 0.36
N ALA A 423 -6.12 -7.99 0.44
CA ALA A 423 -6.69 -8.57 1.66
C ALA A 423 -5.93 -9.82 2.13
N VAL A 424 -5.45 -10.64 1.20
CA VAL A 424 -4.67 -11.84 1.50
C VAL A 424 -3.28 -11.47 2.00
N ARG A 425 -2.61 -10.51 1.35
CA ARG A 425 -1.31 -9.98 1.82
C ARG A 425 -1.42 -9.42 3.24
N LYS A 426 -2.44 -8.60 3.52
CA LYS A 426 -2.71 -8.02 4.84
C LYS A 426 -2.88 -9.13 5.90
N ALA A 427 -3.74 -10.11 5.61
CA ALA A 427 -4.00 -11.22 6.53
C ALA A 427 -2.73 -12.03 6.82
N ALA A 428 -1.89 -12.29 5.81
CA ALA A 428 -0.63 -13.02 5.97
C ALA A 428 0.38 -12.26 6.85
N LEU A 429 0.52 -10.95 6.64
CA LEU A 429 1.39 -10.09 7.46
C LEU A 429 0.90 -10.02 8.91
N VAL A 430 -0.42 -9.92 9.13
CA VAL A 430 -1.00 -9.99 10.48
C VAL A 430 -0.76 -11.35 11.12
N LEU A 431 -0.90 -12.45 10.38
CA LEU A 431 -0.61 -13.79 10.90
C LEU A 431 0.85 -13.91 11.36
N ILE A 432 1.80 -13.34 10.62
CA ILE A 432 3.21 -13.29 11.04
C ILE A 432 3.36 -12.62 12.40
N THR A 433 2.70 -11.49 12.66
CA THR A 433 2.81 -10.82 13.98
C THR A 433 2.36 -11.70 15.16
N LYS A 434 1.53 -12.73 14.91
CA LYS A 434 1.08 -13.70 15.92
C LYS A 434 1.90 -14.99 15.91
N ALA A 435 2.44 -15.36 14.75
CA ALA A 435 3.07 -16.66 14.53
C ALA A 435 4.55 -16.76 14.92
N MET A 436 5.22 -15.64 15.23
CA MET A 436 6.67 -15.61 15.48
C MET A 436 7.13 -16.49 16.65
N GLY A 437 6.28 -16.80 17.62
CA GLY A 437 6.63 -17.72 18.71
C GLY A 437 6.95 -19.15 18.27
N LEU A 438 6.51 -19.55 17.07
CA LEU A 438 6.67 -20.91 16.52
C LEU A 438 7.52 -20.99 15.25
N ILE A 439 7.68 -19.87 14.53
CA ILE A 439 8.59 -19.81 13.38
C ILE A 439 10.01 -19.81 13.95
N GLY A 440 10.51 -20.98 14.35
CA GLY A 440 11.78 -21.10 15.08
C GLY A 440 12.98 -20.52 14.33
N THR A 441 12.94 -20.53 12.99
CA THR A 441 13.94 -19.87 12.14
C THR A 441 13.24 -19.08 11.04
N VAL A 442 13.68 -17.85 10.82
CA VAL A 442 13.20 -17.02 9.71
C VAL A 442 14.23 -17.10 8.60
N ASP A 443 13.85 -17.67 7.47
CA ASP A 443 14.71 -17.74 6.30
C ASP A 443 14.87 -16.36 5.61
N ALA A 444 16.00 -16.17 4.92
CA ALA A 444 16.33 -14.93 4.23
C ALA A 444 15.29 -14.54 3.16
N SER A 445 14.60 -15.52 2.58
CA SER A 445 13.57 -15.25 1.56
C SER A 445 12.28 -14.69 2.15
N LEU A 446 11.87 -15.09 3.36
CA LEU A 446 10.74 -14.51 4.07
C LEU A 446 11.08 -13.09 4.52
N LEU A 447 12.29 -12.85 5.02
CA LEU A 447 12.79 -11.51 5.35
C LEU A 447 12.70 -10.55 4.16
N GLY A 448 13.24 -10.95 2.99
CA GLY A 448 13.19 -10.12 1.78
C GLY A 448 11.75 -9.86 1.30
N VAL A 449 10.84 -10.82 1.45
CA VAL A 449 9.41 -10.61 1.13
C VAL A 449 8.79 -9.59 2.08
N LEU A 450 9.08 -9.65 3.39
CA LEU A 450 8.60 -8.67 4.36
C LEU A 450 9.16 -7.27 4.11
N GLY A 451 10.47 -7.16 3.83
CA GLY A 451 11.11 -5.91 3.48
C GLY A 451 10.49 -5.29 2.23
N SER A 452 10.26 -6.08 1.18
CA SER A 452 9.61 -5.61 -0.05
C SER A 452 8.16 -5.15 0.18
N ALA A 453 7.43 -5.79 1.10
CA ALA A 453 6.05 -5.43 1.44
C ALA A 453 5.95 -4.07 2.15
N CYS A 454 7.03 -3.59 2.79
CA CYS A 454 7.09 -2.22 3.30
C CYS A 454 7.02 -1.17 2.18
N SER A 455 7.27 -1.53 0.92
CA SER A 455 7.15 -0.66 -0.25
C SER A 455 5.87 -0.92 -1.08
N ASP A 456 4.87 -1.62 -0.53
CA ASP A 456 3.60 -1.90 -1.23
C ASP A 456 2.86 -0.60 -1.58
N PRO A 457 2.20 -0.51 -2.76
CA PRO A 457 1.43 0.68 -3.14
C PRO A 457 0.32 1.04 -2.14
N LEU A 458 -0.23 0.07 -1.40
CA LEU A 458 -1.32 0.28 -0.46
C LEU A 458 -0.81 0.57 0.97
N VAL A 459 -1.29 1.67 1.55
CA VAL A 459 -0.95 2.12 2.92
C VAL A 459 -1.22 1.03 3.96
N SER A 460 -2.36 0.34 3.87
CA SER A 460 -2.76 -0.71 4.82
C SER A 460 -1.81 -1.92 4.80
N ILE A 461 -1.17 -2.21 3.66
CA ILE A 461 -0.18 -3.28 3.53
C ILE A 461 1.17 -2.83 4.07
N ARG A 462 1.63 -1.61 3.73
CA ARG A 462 2.88 -1.06 4.28
C ARG A 462 2.85 -1.02 5.80
N LYS A 463 1.73 -0.61 6.39
CA LYS A 463 1.54 -0.60 7.85
C LYS A 463 1.57 -2.01 8.46
N ALA A 464 0.90 -2.98 7.84
CA ALA A 464 0.95 -4.37 8.29
C ALA A 464 2.35 -4.98 8.16
N ALA A 465 3.08 -4.67 7.08
CA ALA A 465 4.45 -5.13 6.84
C ALA A 465 5.44 -4.53 7.85
N LEU A 466 5.35 -3.21 8.09
CA LEU A 466 6.10 -2.50 9.13
C LEU A 466 5.95 -3.19 10.49
N LEU A 467 4.73 -3.54 10.89
CA LEU A 467 4.47 -4.24 12.16
C LEU A 467 5.01 -5.67 12.14
N ALA A 468 4.82 -6.40 11.03
CA ALA A 468 5.27 -7.79 10.88
C ALA A 468 6.80 -7.92 10.98
N ILE A 469 7.56 -7.15 10.18
CA ILE A 469 9.03 -7.18 10.22
C ILE A 469 9.58 -6.70 11.56
N SER A 470 8.88 -5.76 12.22
CA SER A 470 9.27 -5.29 13.55
C SER A 470 9.02 -6.33 14.63
N GLU A 471 7.95 -7.13 14.53
CA GLU A 471 7.74 -8.26 15.42
C GLU A 471 8.80 -9.36 15.22
N VAL A 472 9.22 -9.61 13.98
CA VAL A 472 10.36 -10.50 13.69
C VAL A 472 11.62 -9.98 14.39
N PHE A 473 11.96 -8.69 14.22
CA PHE A 473 13.14 -8.08 14.85
C PHE A 473 13.05 -7.96 16.38
N ARG A 474 11.84 -7.94 16.93
CA ARG A 474 11.61 -7.99 18.38
C ARG A 474 12.01 -9.35 18.98
N ARG A 475 11.92 -10.44 18.20
CA ARG A 475 12.11 -11.83 18.67
C ARG A 475 13.45 -12.41 18.27
N PHE A 476 13.90 -12.15 17.04
CA PHE A 476 15.14 -12.66 16.51
C PHE A 476 16.19 -11.55 16.47
N VAL A 477 17.33 -11.81 17.10
CA VAL A 477 18.42 -10.83 17.22
C VAL A 477 19.62 -11.18 16.33
N ASP A 478 19.35 -11.86 15.22
CA ASP A 478 20.30 -12.19 14.16
C ASP A 478 20.72 -10.91 13.39
N GLY A 479 21.98 -10.86 12.95
CA GLY A 479 22.51 -9.81 12.09
C GLY A 479 21.72 -9.66 10.78
N ASN A 480 21.23 -10.76 10.20
CA ASN A 480 20.42 -10.72 8.97
C ASN A 480 19.07 -10.02 9.19
N VAL A 481 18.39 -10.33 10.29
CA VAL A 481 17.10 -9.71 10.66
C VAL A 481 17.32 -8.23 10.96
N THR A 482 18.39 -7.91 11.68
CA THR A 482 18.78 -6.52 12.00
C THR A 482 19.03 -5.73 10.73
N HIS A 483 19.77 -6.30 9.79
CA HIS A 483 20.06 -5.67 8.50
C HIS A 483 18.78 -5.41 7.70
N GLU A 484 17.92 -6.42 7.50
CA GLU A 484 16.69 -6.27 6.73
C GLU A 484 15.75 -5.23 7.36
N TRP A 485 15.59 -5.27 8.69
CA TRP A 485 14.74 -4.29 9.39
C TRP A 485 15.26 -2.86 9.22
N LEU A 486 16.57 -2.64 9.35
CA LEU A 486 17.20 -1.32 9.16
C LEU A 486 17.13 -0.84 7.70
N GLN A 487 17.10 -1.74 6.72
CA GLN A 487 16.93 -1.38 5.32
C GLN A 487 15.46 -1.11 4.95
N ALA A 488 14.50 -1.78 5.59
CA ALA A 488 13.08 -1.67 5.24
C ALA A 488 12.33 -0.58 6.04
N VAL A 489 12.58 -0.46 7.34
CA VAL A 489 11.76 0.36 8.25
C VAL A 489 12.20 1.82 8.31
N PRO A 490 13.46 2.18 8.62
CA PRO A 490 13.89 3.58 8.67
C PRO A 490 13.52 4.41 7.43
N PRO A 491 13.61 3.90 6.19
CA PRO A 491 13.15 4.67 5.01
C PRO A 491 11.67 5.06 5.06
N LEU A 492 10.81 4.40 5.83
CA LEU A 492 9.40 4.78 5.97
C LEU A 492 9.19 6.12 6.69
N ILE A 493 10.23 6.72 7.28
CA ILE A 493 10.17 8.10 7.82
C ILE A 493 9.87 9.15 6.73
N VAL A 494 10.03 8.78 5.46
CA VAL A 494 9.75 9.63 4.31
C VAL A 494 8.46 9.26 3.57
N ASP A 495 7.64 8.36 4.14
CA ASP A 495 6.35 7.97 3.57
C ASP A 495 5.40 9.17 3.48
N ASN A 496 4.54 9.16 2.46
CA ASN A 496 3.51 10.18 2.26
C ASN A 496 2.45 10.14 3.38
N GLU A 497 2.23 8.98 3.97
CA GLU A 497 1.26 8.76 5.04
C GLU A 497 1.87 9.10 6.42
N THR A 498 1.24 10.03 7.15
CA THR A 498 1.68 10.45 8.50
C THR A 498 1.61 9.31 9.50
N SER A 499 0.57 8.49 9.44
CA SER A 499 0.38 7.37 10.38
C SER A 499 1.48 6.30 10.27
N ILE A 500 2.08 6.12 9.08
CA ILE A 500 3.26 5.24 8.89
C ILE A 500 4.52 5.90 9.46
N ARG A 501 4.72 7.20 9.19
CA ARG A 501 5.89 7.94 9.71
C ARG A 501 5.94 7.93 11.24
N ASP A 502 4.82 8.19 11.90
CA ASP A 502 4.74 8.19 13.36
C ASP A 502 5.00 6.79 13.95
N GLU A 503 4.49 5.73 13.31
CA GLU A 503 4.74 4.35 13.75
C GLU A 503 6.20 3.93 13.55
N CYS A 504 6.83 4.33 12.43
CA CYS A 504 8.25 4.13 12.18
C CYS A 504 9.12 4.77 13.27
N GLU A 505 8.80 5.99 13.70
CA GLU A 505 9.50 6.68 14.79
C GLU A 505 9.34 5.94 16.13
N ASN A 506 8.13 5.50 16.45
CA ASN A 506 7.84 4.79 17.70
C ASN A 506 8.61 3.45 17.75
N LEU A 507 8.60 2.69 16.66
CA LEU A 507 9.33 1.42 16.55
C LEU A 507 10.84 1.61 16.60
N PHE A 508 11.39 2.67 16.01
CA PHE A 508 12.81 2.99 16.12
C PHE A 508 13.20 3.35 17.57
N LEU A 509 12.36 4.14 18.26
CA LEU A 509 12.56 4.45 19.66
C LEU A 509 12.54 3.18 20.53
N GLU A 510 11.60 2.27 20.28
CA GLU A 510 11.46 1.01 21.02
C GLU A 510 12.60 0.02 20.72
N LEU A 511 12.80 -0.34 19.46
CA LEU A 511 13.61 -1.49 19.06
C LEU A 511 15.10 -1.15 18.89
N VAL A 512 15.43 0.15 18.76
CA VAL A 512 16.82 0.62 18.64
C VAL A 512 17.24 1.39 19.88
N LEU A 513 16.63 2.56 20.15
CA LEU A 513 17.11 3.45 21.21
C LEU A 513 16.92 2.88 22.62
N ASN A 514 15.72 2.38 22.95
CA ASN A 514 15.47 1.78 24.26
C ASN A 514 16.28 0.48 24.44
N ARG A 515 16.47 -0.30 23.36
CA ARG A 515 17.28 -1.52 23.41
C ARG A 515 18.75 -1.22 23.71
N ILE A 516 19.33 -0.18 23.11
CA ILE A 516 20.68 0.32 23.44
C ILE A 516 20.79 0.69 24.93
N CYS A 517 19.77 1.33 25.48
CA CYS A 517 19.72 1.68 26.90
C CYS A 517 19.74 0.46 27.84
N GLN A 518 19.00 -0.61 27.49
CA GLN A 518 18.92 -1.83 28.32
C GLN A 518 20.26 -2.57 28.47
N PHE A 519 21.16 -2.45 27.50
CA PHE A 519 22.49 -3.08 27.56
C PHE A 519 23.47 -2.37 28.51
N THR A 520 23.08 -1.24 29.10
CA THR A 520 23.94 -0.45 30.00
C THR A 520 23.58 -0.54 31.48
N ASP A 521 22.53 -1.31 31.83
CA ASP A 521 22.24 -1.63 33.22
C ASP A 521 23.20 -2.73 33.72
N PRO A 522 24.01 -2.48 34.76
CA PRO A 522 24.84 -3.52 35.37
C PRO A 522 23.92 -4.55 36.04
N ARG A 523 23.92 -5.79 35.56
CA ARG A 523 23.24 -6.88 36.27
C ARG A 523 23.80 -6.97 37.70
N PRO A 524 22.96 -6.95 38.74
CA PRO A 524 23.39 -7.40 40.05
C PRO A 524 23.42 -8.94 40.04
N SER A 525 24.48 -9.51 40.61
CA SER A 525 24.67 -10.93 40.96
C SER A 525 25.38 -11.85 39.94
N GLY A 526 26.43 -12.52 40.44
CA GLY A 526 27.03 -13.73 39.87
C GLY A 526 28.47 -13.56 39.38
N SER A 527 29.42 -14.18 40.08
CA SER A 527 30.87 -14.30 39.83
C SER A 527 31.39 -14.06 38.39
N PRO A 528 32.54 -13.37 38.21
CA PRO A 528 33.18 -13.22 36.92
C PRO A 528 33.85 -14.55 36.53
N THR A 529 33.21 -15.32 35.64
CA THR A 529 33.93 -16.31 34.85
C THR A 529 34.44 -15.62 33.59
N SER A 530 35.73 -15.76 33.33
CA SER A 530 36.59 -14.88 32.53
C SER A 530 36.46 -15.05 31.01
N SER A 531 35.25 -15.26 30.47
CA SER A 531 35.07 -15.52 29.04
C SER A 531 33.66 -15.21 28.51
N ASP A 532 32.99 -14.18 29.04
CA ASP A 532 31.79 -13.62 28.41
C ASP A 532 32.16 -12.36 27.60
N PRO A 533 31.71 -12.22 26.34
CA PRO A 533 31.99 -11.04 25.53
C PRO A 533 31.40 -9.78 26.20
N LEU A 534 32.21 -8.72 26.28
CA LEU A 534 31.88 -7.44 26.95
C LEU A 534 30.56 -6.81 26.45
N PHE A 535 30.17 -7.12 25.21
CA PHE A 535 28.93 -6.72 24.57
C PHE A 535 28.29 -7.92 23.87
N SER A 536 26.96 -7.99 23.81
CA SER A 536 26.30 -9.02 23.02
C SER A 536 26.51 -8.80 21.52
N GLU A 537 26.69 -9.87 20.75
CA GLU A 537 26.86 -9.85 19.29
C GLU A 537 25.73 -9.06 18.60
N SER A 538 24.51 -9.19 19.11
CA SER A 538 23.34 -8.44 18.66
C SER A 538 23.48 -6.91 18.74
N LEU A 539 24.09 -6.40 19.80
CA LEU A 539 24.27 -4.95 19.99
C LEU A 539 25.29 -4.42 18.99
N LEU A 540 26.35 -5.19 18.72
CA LEU A 540 27.38 -4.84 17.74
C LEU A 540 26.80 -4.77 16.32
N HIS A 541 26.00 -5.76 15.92
CA HIS A 541 25.31 -5.73 14.63
C HIS A 541 24.34 -4.55 14.50
N LEU A 542 23.60 -4.24 15.57
CA LEU A 542 22.67 -3.10 15.59
C LEU A 542 23.40 -1.76 15.42
N LEU A 543 24.43 -1.50 16.23
CA LEU A 543 25.18 -0.25 16.17
C LEU A 543 25.89 -0.08 14.81
N LYS A 544 26.49 -1.17 14.30
CA LYS A 544 27.10 -1.19 12.98
C LYS A 544 26.09 -0.81 11.90
N GLY A 545 24.94 -1.47 11.88
CA GLY A 545 23.87 -1.25 10.90
C GLY A 545 23.24 0.15 10.97
N VAL A 546 23.08 0.72 12.17
CA VAL A 546 22.58 2.09 12.35
C VAL A 546 23.45 3.12 11.63
N SER A 547 24.73 2.80 11.48
CA SER A 547 25.73 3.67 10.87
C SER A 547 25.98 3.34 9.39
N ASP A 548 25.21 2.42 8.80
CA ASP A 548 25.29 2.08 7.38
C ASP A 548 24.98 3.30 6.51
N GLY A 549 25.76 3.49 5.43
CA GLY A 549 25.67 4.69 4.58
C GLY A 549 24.32 4.85 3.88
N GLU A 550 23.61 3.76 3.58
CA GLU A 550 22.30 3.78 2.92
C GLU A 550 21.18 4.13 3.91
N VAL A 551 21.30 3.71 5.17
CA VAL A 551 20.27 3.87 6.21
C VAL A 551 20.44 5.14 7.04
N ALA A 552 21.69 5.55 7.29
CA ALA A 552 22.05 6.67 8.15
C ALA A 552 21.28 7.99 7.85
N PRO A 553 21.01 8.39 6.59
CA PRO A 553 20.22 9.60 6.30
C PRO A 553 18.80 9.53 6.86
N PHE A 554 18.16 8.36 6.81
CA PHE A 554 16.81 8.16 7.33
C PHE A 554 16.81 8.15 8.85
N ILE A 555 17.78 7.47 9.47
CA ILE A 555 17.93 7.47 10.94
C ILE A 555 18.18 8.87 11.46
N LYS A 556 19.03 9.67 10.79
CA LYS A 556 19.23 11.08 11.14
C LYS A 556 17.91 11.87 11.11
N LYS A 557 17.06 11.63 10.12
CA LYS A 557 15.73 12.25 10.03
C LYS A 557 14.82 11.80 11.17
N ILE A 558 14.86 10.52 11.55
CA ILE A 558 14.14 9.97 12.71
C ILE A 558 14.63 10.65 14.00
N CYS A 559 15.94 10.70 14.26
CA CYS A 559 16.52 11.39 15.42
C CYS A 559 16.14 12.88 15.45
N THR A 560 16.18 13.55 14.29
CA THR A 560 15.74 14.95 14.14
C THR A 560 14.27 15.14 14.51
N SER A 561 13.40 14.26 14.02
CA SER A 561 11.96 14.30 14.30
C SER A 561 11.67 14.03 15.78
N LEU A 562 12.24 12.95 16.33
CA LEU A 562 12.12 12.60 17.75
C LEU A 562 12.66 13.72 18.66
N GLY A 563 13.76 14.35 18.27
CA GLY A 563 14.36 15.50 18.97
C GLY A 563 13.46 16.73 18.97
N LYS A 564 12.93 17.11 17.80
CA LYS A 564 11.95 18.21 17.67
C LYS A 564 10.67 17.94 18.46
N LYS A 565 10.20 16.69 18.49
CA LYS A 565 9.06 16.21 19.30
C LYS A 565 9.39 16.02 20.78
N LYS A 566 10.62 16.30 21.22
CA LYS A 566 11.12 16.10 22.61
C LYS A 566 10.92 14.67 23.15
N LYS A 567 10.94 13.67 22.26
CA LYS A 567 10.83 12.24 22.61
C LYS A 567 12.19 11.57 22.87
N LEU A 568 13.31 12.21 22.50
CA LEU A 568 14.66 11.71 22.80
C LEU A 568 15.00 11.90 24.29
N LYS A 569 15.29 10.78 24.98
CA LYS A 569 15.61 10.78 26.41
C LYS A 569 17.11 11.03 26.65
N PRO A 570 17.49 11.86 27.65
CA PRO A 570 18.89 12.05 28.08
C PRO A 570 19.66 10.75 28.31
N PHE A 571 18.98 9.75 28.86
CA PHE A 571 19.55 8.44 29.18
C PHE A 571 20.17 7.73 27.98
N VAL A 572 19.68 7.96 26.76
CA VAL A 572 20.26 7.39 25.52
C VAL A 572 21.70 7.87 25.31
N ALA A 573 21.94 9.18 25.50
CA ALA A 573 23.27 9.75 25.38
C ALA A 573 24.21 9.24 26.48
N THR A 574 23.73 9.10 27.72
CA THR A 574 24.49 8.50 28.83
C THR A 574 24.83 7.03 28.55
N SER A 575 23.88 6.26 28.04
CA SER A 575 24.09 4.84 27.68
C SER A 575 25.17 4.70 26.61
N LEU A 576 25.12 5.52 25.55
CA LEU A 576 26.14 5.52 24.50
C LEU A 576 27.53 5.93 25.03
N GLN A 577 27.60 6.90 25.94
CA GLN A 577 28.86 7.26 26.61
C GLN A 577 29.41 6.09 27.44
N ASN A 578 28.55 5.34 28.13
CA ASN A 578 28.95 4.16 28.90
C ASN A 578 29.48 3.05 27.98
N ILE A 579 28.81 2.77 26.85
CA ILE A 579 29.26 1.80 25.85
C ILE A 579 30.65 2.18 25.31
N ILE A 580 30.83 3.44 24.92
CA ILE A 580 32.12 3.96 24.44
C ILE A 580 33.18 3.87 25.55
N THR A 581 32.85 4.22 26.78
CA THR A 581 33.80 4.17 27.91
C THR A 581 34.17 2.74 28.29
N ALA A 582 33.23 1.80 28.24
CA ALA A 582 33.46 0.38 28.52
C ALA A 582 34.32 -0.29 27.43
N SER A 583 34.29 0.26 26.21
CA SER A 583 35.14 -0.18 25.10
C SER A 583 36.62 0.17 25.26
N LYS A 584 37.08 0.74 26.39
CA LYS A 584 38.51 1.01 26.68
C LYS A 584 39.45 -0.18 26.52
N PHE A 585 38.95 -1.42 26.71
CA PHE A 585 39.72 -2.65 26.50
C PHE A 585 39.70 -3.14 25.05
N MET A 586 38.76 -2.66 24.24
CA MET A 586 38.74 -2.82 22.80
C MET A 586 39.57 -1.67 22.19
N ARG A 587 40.34 -1.94 21.13
CA ARG A 587 41.19 -0.90 20.52
C ARG A 587 40.38 0.29 19.97
N HIS A 588 39.10 0.05 19.63
CA HIS A 588 38.15 1.03 19.10
C HIS A 588 36.75 0.85 19.71
N ALA A 589 35.93 1.90 19.66
CA ALA A 589 34.54 1.82 20.10
C ALA A 589 33.68 0.99 19.12
N PRO A 590 32.54 0.42 19.57
CA PRO A 590 31.63 -0.26 18.66
C PRO A 590 31.21 0.65 17.49
N GLU A 591 31.34 0.13 16.27
CA GLU A 591 31.05 0.88 15.05
C GLU A 591 29.64 1.48 15.13
N GLY A 592 29.52 2.79 14.91
CA GLY A 592 28.24 3.50 14.94
C GLY A 592 27.84 4.11 16.29
N ALA A 593 28.47 3.72 17.41
CA ALA A 593 28.17 4.29 18.73
C ALA A 593 28.44 5.80 18.79
N TRP A 594 29.63 6.22 18.35
CA TRP A 594 29.99 7.65 18.26
C TRP A 594 29.08 8.40 17.29
N TRP A 595 28.71 7.78 16.17
CA TRP A 595 27.84 8.40 15.17
C TRP A 595 26.45 8.66 15.72
N LEU A 596 25.83 7.68 16.37
CA LEU A 596 24.52 7.83 16.99
C LEU A 596 24.55 8.85 18.14
N LEU A 597 25.62 8.85 18.94
CA LEU A 597 25.81 9.86 19.99
C LEU A 597 25.87 11.28 19.41
N ALA A 598 26.53 11.46 18.27
CA ALA A 598 26.57 12.76 17.59
C ALA A 598 25.19 13.20 17.11
N GLU A 599 24.34 12.30 16.61
CA GLU A 599 22.98 12.67 16.16
C GLU A 599 22.01 12.92 17.33
N VAL A 600 22.15 12.19 18.45
CA VAL A 600 21.31 12.39 19.66
C VAL A 600 21.75 13.60 20.48
N SER A 601 23.06 13.87 20.57
CA SER A 601 23.62 14.97 21.38
C SER A 601 23.16 16.37 20.94
N LEU A 602 22.70 16.53 19.69
CA LEU A 602 22.10 17.77 19.19
C LEU A 602 20.84 18.17 19.98
N TYR A 603 20.11 17.18 20.50
CA TYR A 603 18.83 17.38 21.19
C TYR A 603 18.90 17.12 22.70
N THR A 604 19.94 16.45 23.18
CA THR A 604 20.19 16.20 24.60
C THR A 604 21.58 16.68 25.03
N PRO A 605 21.94 17.96 24.81
CA PRO A 605 23.32 18.44 25.03
C PRO A 605 23.77 18.34 26.50
N GLN A 606 22.85 18.54 27.45
CA GLN A 606 23.12 18.48 28.90
C GLN A 606 23.47 17.07 29.40
N ALA A 607 23.14 16.02 28.63
CA ALA A 607 23.38 14.63 29.02
C ALA A 607 24.79 14.15 28.68
N VAL A 608 25.55 14.93 27.90
CA VAL A 608 26.90 14.58 27.44
C VAL A 608 27.91 15.23 28.37
N ASP A 609 28.74 14.41 29.00
CA ASP A 609 29.75 14.89 29.95
C ASP A 609 30.97 15.48 29.22
N TRP A 610 31.41 16.65 29.68
CA TRP A 610 32.60 17.31 29.13
C TRP A 610 33.89 16.58 29.51
N GLY A 611 33.97 16.01 30.72
CA GLY A 611 35.12 15.21 31.15
C GLY A 611 35.35 14.02 30.21
N PHE A 612 34.27 13.34 29.84
CA PHE A 612 34.23 12.28 28.84
C PHE A 612 34.76 12.75 27.47
N LEU A 613 34.26 13.87 26.92
CA LEU A 613 34.68 14.37 25.60
C LEU A 613 36.15 14.80 25.59
N SER A 614 36.60 15.51 26.63
CA SER A 614 37.98 15.97 26.78
C SER A 614 38.96 14.80 26.91
N HIS A 615 38.61 13.77 27.69
CA HIS A 615 39.39 12.55 27.81
C HIS A 615 39.56 11.84 26.47
N HIS A 616 38.47 11.65 25.72
CA HIS A 616 38.51 10.95 24.43
C HIS A 616 39.16 11.79 23.32
N TRP A 617 39.08 13.12 23.37
CA TRP A 617 39.84 14.00 22.46
C TRP A 617 41.36 13.81 22.61
N LYS A 618 41.85 13.69 23.86
CA LYS A 618 43.27 13.41 24.15
C LYS A 618 43.65 11.98 23.75
N LEU A 619 42.85 11.00 24.16
CA LEU A 619 43.09 9.57 23.88
C LEU A 619 43.18 9.30 22.37
N LEU A 620 42.20 9.76 21.60
CA LEU A 620 42.18 9.61 20.14
C LEU A 620 43.24 10.48 19.45
N GLY A 621 43.72 11.55 20.10
CA GLY A 621 44.81 12.40 19.59
C GLY A 621 46.19 11.75 19.67
N ASP A 622 46.42 10.91 20.69
CA ASP A 622 47.68 10.20 20.91
C ASP A 622 47.75 8.87 20.15
N ALA A 623 46.61 8.19 19.95
CA ALA A 623 46.52 6.93 19.18
C ALA A 623 46.94 7.12 17.71
N GLY A 624 46.44 8.17 17.04
CA GLY A 624 46.77 8.46 15.63
C GLY A 624 48.23 8.87 15.37
N ARG A 625 49.05 9.07 16.41
CA ARG A 625 50.51 9.26 16.26
C ARG A 625 51.30 7.95 16.31
N LYS A 626 50.74 6.88 16.89
CA LYS A 626 51.43 5.61 17.15
C LYS A 626 51.17 4.54 16.09
N GLU A 627 50.08 4.63 15.32
CA GLU A 627 49.70 3.65 14.29
C GLU A 627 50.43 3.76 12.94
N LYS A 628 51.39 4.68 12.77
CA LYS A 628 52.25 4.73 11.57
C LYS A 628 53.22 3.52 11.42
N VAL A 629 53.05 2.46 12.22
CA VAL A 629 53.93 1.29 12.23
C VAL A 629 53.09 0.01 12.22
N CYS A 630 53.01 -0.63 11.04
CA CYS A 630 52.82 -2.07 10.75
C CYS A 630 51.58 -2.46 9.91
N GLY A 631 51.82 -3.16 8.79
CA GLY A 631 50.93 -4.18 8.18
C GLY A 631 49.74 -3.76 7.31
N ASP A 632 49.41 -4.58 6.32
CA ASP A 632 48.33 -4.45 5.30
C ASP A 632 46.90 -4.34 5.91
N ASP A 633 46.70 -4.76 7.16
CA ASP A 633 45.45 -4.58 7.92
C ASP A 633 45.23 -3.13 8.45
N GLY A 634 46.24 -2.26 8.35
CA GLY A 634 46.23 -0.92 8.96
C GLY A 634 45.36 0.14 8.26
N GLU A 635 44.95 -0.07 7.00
CA GLU A 635 44.16 0.92 6.26
C GLU A 635 42.69 0.96 6.72
N MET A 636 42.07 -0.21 6.95
CA MET A 636 40.70 -0.32 7.49
C MET A 636 40.61 0.28 8.91
N GLU A 637 41.66 0.08 9.71
CA GLU A 637 41.77 0.59 11.08
C GLU A 637 41.90 2.13 11.11
N THR A 638 42.68 2.70 10.19
CA THR A 638 42.83 4.15 10.01
C THR A 638 41.50 4.84 9.66
N VAL A 639 40.66 4.20 8.83
CA VAL A 639 39.35 4.75 8.41
C VAL A 639 38.32 4.74 9.54
N LEU A 640 38.29 3.68 10.36
CA LEU A 640 37.38 3.57 11.50
C LEU A 640 37.72 4.60 12.59
N TRP A 641 39.01 4.78 12.89
CA TRP A 641 39.47 5.80 13.84
C TRP A 641 39.11 7.22 13.39
N ALA A 642 39.31 7.55 12.11
CA ALA A 642 38.97 8.87 11.56
C ALA A 642 37.44 9.13 11.64
N ARG A 643 36.63 8.09 11.43
CA ARG A 643 35.17 8.16 11.54
C ARG A 643 34.72 8.49 12.96
N ASP A 644 35.27 7.81 13.96
CA ASP A 644 34.95 8.06 15.37
C ASP A 644 35.35 9.47 15.79
N ARG A 645 36.48 9.96 15.30
CA ARG A 645 36.94 11.34 15.53
C ARG A 645 36.03 12.39 14.91
N VAL A 646 35.55 12.18 13.70
CA VAL A 646 34.54 13.05 13.07
C VAL A 646 33.28 13.13 13.93
N SER A 647 32.81 11.98 14.42
CA SER A 647 31.63 11.92 15.27
C SER A 647 31.85 12.57 16.64
N LEU A 648 33.00 12.36 17.29
CA LEU A 648 33.39 13.08 18.50
C LEU A 648 33.39 14.60 18.29
N LEU A 649 34.02 15.09 17.22
CA LEU A 649 34.07 16.52 16.90
C LEU A 649 32.68 17.11 16.65
N ASN A 650 31.81 16.37 15.97
CA ASN A 650 30.41 16.77 15.79
C ASN A 650 29.66 16.84 17.13
N THR A 651 29.86 15.87 18.03
CA THR A 651 29.32 15.89 19.40
C THR A 651 29.82 17.13 20.17
N ILE A 652 31.12 17.41 20.14
CA ILE A 652 31.71 18.64 20.72
C ILE A 652 31.04 19.89 20.16
N SER A 653 30.83 19.95 18.84
CA SER A 653 30.15 21.09 18.20
C SER A 653 28.69 21.21 18.65
N ASN A 654 28.00 20.10 18.91
CA ASN A 654 26.60 20.12 19.33
C ASN A 654 26.47 20.62 20.77
N VAL A 655 27.35 20.17 21.66
CA VAL A 655 27.33 20.54 23.09
C VAL A 655 28.16 21.77 23.41
N SER A 656 28.62 22.49 22.38
CA SER A 656 29.50 23.65 22.51
C SER A 656 28.99 24.67 23.53
N MET A 657 27.67 24.86 23.64
CA MET A 657 27.07 25.83 24.58
C MET A 657 27.25 25.43 26.04
N GLU A 658 27.31 24.14 26.35
CA GLU A 658 27.42 23.60 27.72
C GLU A 658 28.86 23.69 28.27
N LEU A 659 29.87 23.89 27.40
CA LEU A 659 31.26 23.99 27.85
C LEU A 659 31.51 25.30 28.61
N PRO A 660 32.26 25.30 29.74
CA PRO A 660 32.72 26.54 30.34
C PRO A 660 33.65 27.32 29.38
N SER A 661 33.68 28.65 29.49
CA SER A 661 34.35 29.54 28.51
C SER A 661 35.86 29.28 28.38
N GLU A 662 36.53 28.93 29.48
CA GLU A 662 37.97 28.66 29.51
C GLU A 662 38.35 27.32 28.83
N PRO A 663 37.78 26.16 29.21
CA PRO A 663 37.95 24.90 28.46
C PRO A 663 37.58 25.00 26.98
N ALA A 664 36.55 25.78 26.64
CA ALA A 664 36.17 25.98 25.24
C ALA A 664 37.23 26.76 24.45
N ALA A 665 37.88 27.76 25.07
CA ALA A 665 38.98 28.51 24.46
C ALA A 665 40.24 27.64 24.30
N GLU A 666 40.59 26.84 25.32
CA GLU A 666 41.70 25.88 25.24
C GLU A 666 41.48 24.84 24.13
N LEU A 667 40.26 24.30 24.03
CA LEU A 667 39.90 23.36 22.98
C LEU A 667 39.98 24.01 21.59
N ALA A 668 39.48 25.24 21.43
CA ALA A 668 39.58 25.98 20.17
C ALA A 668 41.04 26.20 19.75
N LEU A 669 41.92 26.54 20.69
CA LEU A 669 43.36 26.66 20.43
C LEU A 669 43.99 25.31 20.08
N SER A 670 43.61 24.23 20.76
CA SER A 670 44.05 22.86 20.46
C SER A 670 43.65 22.43 19.05
N LEU A 671 42.40 22.68 18.66
CA LEU A 671 41.88 22.39 17.32
C LEU A 671 42.60 23.21 16.24
N LEU A 672 42.84 24.50 16.49
CA LEU A 672 43.57 25.38 15.58
C LEU A 672 45.02 24.92 15.41
N SER A 673 45.72 24.61 16.51
CA SER A 673 47.09 24.09 16.48
C SER A 673 47.19 22.79 15.68
N ARG A 674 46.19 21.92 15.80
CA ARG A 674 46.17 20.64 15.08
C ARG A 674 45.94 20.82 13.58
N ILE A 675 44.99 21.66 13.16
CA ILE A 675 44.72 21.90 11.73
C ILE A 675 45.83 22.66 11.02
N GLU A 676 46.60 23.49 11.75
CA GLU A 676 47.78 24.17 11.22
C GLU A 676 48.90 23.24 10.75
N GLN A 677 48.89 21.96 11.14
CA GLN A 677 49.91 20.97 10.74
C GLN A 677 49.62 20.29 9.40
N PHE A 678 48.41 20.42 8.86
CA PHE A 678 47.97 19.78 7.61
C PHE A 678 48.32 18.28 7.50
N ASN A 679 48.30 17.55 8.62
CA ASN A 679 48.68 16.13 8.69
C ASN A 679 47.55 15.21 9.18
N MET A 680 46.31 15.69 9.12
CA MET A 680 45.12 14.93 9.51
C MET A 680 44.47 14.25 8.30
N HIS A 681 43.68 13.22 8.56
CA HIS A 681 42.89 12.57 7.51
C HIS A 681 41.84 13.53 6.94
N LEU A 682 41.62 13.53 5.62
CA LEU A 682 40.77 14.51 4.94
C LEU A 682 39.32 14.52 5.47
N SER A 683 38.79 13.34 5.81
CA SER A 683 37.44 13.20 6.36
C SER A 683 37.23 13.93 7.70
N GLU A 684 38.30 14.21 8.45
CA GLU A 684 38.24 14.92 9.73
C GLU A 684 38.27 16.44 9.58
N VAL A 685 38.82 16.97 8.48
CA VAL A 685 39.11 18.40 8.30
C VAL A 685 37.82 19.23 8.39
N ASP A 686 36.76 18.79 7.70
CA ASP A 686 35.46 19.48 7.72
C ASP A 686 34.88 19.55 9.13
N ALA A 687 34.94 18.44 9.88
CA ALA A 687 34.47 18.38 11.26
C ALA A 687 35.30 19.29 12.17
N HIS A 688 36.63 19.33 12.02
CA HIS A 688 37.50 20.23 12.78
C HIS A 688 37.16 21.71 12.53
N ILE A 689 37.07 22.12 11.26
CA ILE A 689 36.76 23.51 10.89
C ILE A 689 35.38 23.90 11.41
N LYS A 690 34.40 22.99 11.29
CA LYS A 690 33.05 23.21 11.81
C LYS A 690 33.08 23.38 13.33
N SER A 691 33.73 22.50 14.08
CA SER A 691 33.80 22.59 15.55
C SER A 691 34.54 23.84 16.00
N LEU A 692 35.65 24.20 15.36
CA LEU A 692 36.39 25.43 15.62
C LEU A 692 35.52 26.68 15.36
N ARG A 693 34.86 26.75 14.20
CA ARG A 693 33.92 27.83 13.87
C ARG A 693 32.81 27.92 14.92
N THR A 694 32.20 26.80 15.28
CA THR A 694 31.09 26.75 16.23
C THR A 694 31.54 27.24 17.60
N LEU A 695 32.67 26.77 18.11
CA LEU A 695 33.23 27.23 19.39
C LEU A 695 33.51 28.74 19.36
N CYS A 696 34.21 29.24 18.34
CA CYS A 696 34.51 30.66 18.21
C CYS A 696 33.24 31.53 18.12
N LYS A 697 32.21 31.10 17.39
CA LYS A 697 30.97 31.88 17.24
C LYS A 697 30.06 31.82 18.45
N ARG A 698 29.89 30.64 19.04
CA ARG A 698 28.94 30.40 20.14
C ARG A 698 29.49 30.81 21.51
N LYS A 699 30.82 30.91 21.67
CA LYS A 699 31.46 31.36 22.92
C LYS A 699 31.90 32.81 22.91
N ALA A 700 31.86 33.48 21.75
CA ALA A 700 32.09 34.92 21.69
C ALA A 700 30.99 35.68 22.44
N LYS A 701 31.34 36.85 23.00
CA LYS A 701 30.38 37.70 23.71
C LYS A 701 29.40 38.35 22.74
N THR A 702 29.86 38.64 21.52
CA THR A 702 29.05 39.22 20.44
C THR A 702 29.25 38.45 19.13
N PRO A 703 28.25 38.44 18.23
CA PRO A 703 28.38 37.78 16.93
C PRO A 703 29.48 38.40 16.05
N GLU A 704 29.76 39.71 16.20
CA GLU A 704 30.83 40.42 15.49
C GLU A 704 32.22 39.92 15.93
N GLU A 705 32.43 39.75 17.24
CA GLU A 705 33.67 39.20 17.80
C GLU A 705 33.90 37.77 17.28
N GLY A 706 32.85 36.93 17.31
CA GLY A 706 32.92 35.57 16.79
C GLY A 706 33.24 35.51 15.28
N ASN A 707 32.66 36.40 14.48
CA ASN A 707 32.97 36.51 13.05
C ASN A 707 34.41 37.02 12.82
N GLY A 708 34.88 37.97 13.63
CA GLY A 708 36.25 38.48 13.59
C GLY A 708 37.29 37.40 13.92
N LEU A 709 37.03 36.58 14.94
CA LEU A 709 37.87 35.42 15.29
C LEU A 709 37.94 34.42 14.13
N VAL A 710 36.80 34.09 13.52
CA VAL A 710 36.71 33.20 12.35
C VAL A 710 37.52 33.72 11.17
N LEU A 711 37.40 35.02 10.85
CA LEU A 711 38.17 35.64 9.77
C LEU A 711 39.68 35.62 10.06
N LYS A 712 40.07 35.87 11.32
CA LYS A 712 41.49 35.90 11.74
C LYS A 712 42.16 34.54 11.58
N TRP A 713 41.59 33.47 12.13
CA TRP A 713 42.22 32.15 12.01
C TRP A 713 42.09 31.57 10.60
N SER A 714 41.00 31.86 9.86
CA SER A 714 40.87 31.41 8.46
C SER A 714 41.92 32.05 7.56
N SER A 715 42.17 33.35 7.70
CA SER A 715 43.22 34.05 6.96
C SER A 715 44.61 33.48 7.28
N LYS A 716 44.89 33.19 8.56
CA LYS A 716 46.14 32.55 8.98
C LYS A 716 46.34 31.18 8.32
N LEU A 717 45.29 30.34 8.28
CA LEU A 717 45.35 29.01 7.66
C LEU A 717 45.52 29.09 6.14
N VAL A 718 44.90 30.06 5.46
CA VAL A 718 45.07 30.24 4.01
C VAL A 718 46.50 30.63 3.66
N VAL A 719 47.14 31.50 4.44
CA VAL A 719 48.57 31.86 4.25
C VAL A 719 49.45 30.62 4.40
N LYS A 720 49.31 29.88 5.51
CA LYS A 720 50.07 28.64 5.73
C LYS A 720 49.82 27.58 4.67
N ALA A 721 48.59 27.45 4.19
CA ALA A 721 48.25 26.50 3.11
C ALA A 721 48.91 26.91 1.79
N THR A 722 49.01 28.20 1.51
CA THR A 722 49.72 28.74 0.34
C THR A 722 51.22 28.45 0.43
N GLU A 723 51.82 28.60 1.61
CA GLU A 723 53.22 28.23 1.87
C GLU A 723 53.46 26.73 1.65
N ALA A 724 52.63 25.87 2.23
CA ALA A 724 52.72 24.42 2.07
C ALA A 724 52.63 23.98 0.59
N LEU A 725 51.71 24.61 -0.17
CA LEU A 725 51.58 24.32 -1.60
C LEU A 725 52.80 24.80 -2.41
N ASN A 726 53.34 25.98 -2.11
CA ASN A 726 54.55 26.49 -2.78
C ASN A 726 55.78 25.64 -2.48
N LEU A 727 55.93 25.14 -1.25
CA LEU A 727 57.00 24.20 -0.88
C LEU A 727 56.94 22.94 -1.75
N PHE A 728 55.76 22.33 -1.86
CA PHE A 728 55.56 21.16 -2.72
C PHE A 728 55.84 21.45 -4.20
N LEU A 729 55.32 22.56 -4.74
CA LEU A 729 55.53 22.93 -6.15
C LEU A 729 57.02 23.18 -6.45
N SER A 730 57.76 23.73 -5.48
CA SER A 730 59.21 23.95 -5.61
C SER A 730 59.96 22.62 -5.66
N GLU A 731 59.63 21.67 -4.79
CA GLU A 731 60.23 20.32 -4.77
C GLU A 731 59.97 19.54 -6.07
N VAL A 732 58.75 19.61 -6.61
CA VAL A 732 58.40 19.00 -7.91
C VAL A 732 59.21 19.63 -9.06
N SER A 733 59.52 20.92 -8.96
CA SER A 733 60.34 21.61 -9.96
C SER A 733 61.83 21.25 -9.86
N GLU A 734 62.34 20.97 -8.65
CA GLU A 734 63.74 20.61 -8.40
C GLU A 734 64.06 19.15 -8.74
N THR A 735 63.15 18.23 -8.39
CA THR A 735 63.27 16.80 -8.74
C THR A 735 63.30 16.57 -10.25
N LYS A 736 62.56 17.37 -11.03
CA LYS A 736 62.61 17.34 -12.50
C LYS A 736 63.90 17.90 -13.09
N LYS A 737 64.47 18.95 -12.48
CA LYS A 737 65.79 19.46 -12.86
C LYS A 737 66.90 18.44 -12.60
N GLN A 738 66.74 17.55 -11.63
CA GLN A 738 67.69 16.45 -11.37
C GLN A 738 67.50 15.26 -12.32
N SER A 739 66.27 14.92 -12.71
CA SER A 739 66.01 13.80 -13.64
C SER A 739 66.45 14.09 -15.08
N ASP A 740 66.38 15.35 -15.53
CA ASP A 740 66.79 15.75 -16.89
C ASP A 740 68.33 15.72 -17.10
N PHE A 741 69.13 15.53 -16.04
CA PHE A 741 70.61 15.54 -16.07
C PHE A 741 71.29 14.16 -15.90
N MET A 742 70.55 13.04 -15.93
CA MET A 742 71.15 11.71 -15.77
C MET A 742 71.30 10.95 -17.10
N THR A 743 72.54 10.89 -17.61
CA THR A 743 73.00 9.90 -18.60
C THR A 743 73.17 8.52 -17.92
N PRO A 744 72.81 7.39 -18.57
CA PRO A 744 72.95 6.08 -17.93
C PRO A 744 74.42 5.66 -17.87
N GLN A 745 74.97 5.42 -16.67
CA GLN A 745 76.23 4.70 -16.53
C GLN A 745 76.15 3.55 -15.52
N SER A 746 76.69 2.44 -15.99
CA SER A 746 76.89 1.15 -15.35
C SER A 746 77.86 1.20 -14.16
N GLY A 747 77.48 0.51 -13.07
CA GLY A 747 78.34 -0.23 -12.13
C GLY A 747 79.48 0.48 -11.40
N SER A 748 79.38 0.62 -10.07
CA SER A 748 80.41 0.20 -9.10
C SER A 748 79.94 0.40 -7.64
N ARG A 749 80.36 -0.52 -6.77
CA ARG A 749 80.17 -0.53 -5.31
C ARG A 749 81.12 0.46 -4.62
N THR A 750 80.62 1.20 -3.62
CA THR A 750 81.42 1.58 -2.43
C THR A 750 80.53 1.92 -1.22
N LYS A 751 80.99 1.49 -0.04
CA LYS A 751 80.35 1.59 1.29
C LYS A 751 80.69 2.92 1.99
N GLY A 752 79.80 3.32 2.93
CA GLY A 752 80.04 4.24 4.06
C GLY A 752 79.78 5.72 3.69
N THR A 753 78.94 6.49 4.38
CA THR A 753 78.97 6.77 5.83
C THR A 753 77.64 7.42 6.25
N GLN A 754 77.14 7.07 7.44
CA GLN A 754 75.97 7.68 8.08
C GLN A 754 76.23 9.16 8.42
N THR A 755 75.26 10.05 8.14
CA THR A 755 74.94 11.19 9.02
C THR A 755 73.53 11.75 8.74
N LYS A 756 72.71 11.77 9.82
CA LYS A 756 71.60 12.68 10.17
C LYS A 756 70.23 12.58 9.44
N SER A 757 69.21 12.16 10.18
CA SER A 757 67.77 12.46 9.99
C SER A 757 67.37 13.75 10.74
N PRO A 758 66.21 14.42 10.48
CA PRO A 758 65.11 14.02 9.60
C PRO A 758 64.79 15.11 8.55
N SER A 759 65.11 14.87 7.28
CA SER A 759 64.44 15.58 6.18
C SER A 759 63.09 14.90 5.94
N VAL A 760 62.01 15.67 6.03
CA VAL A 760 60.64 15.23 5.73
C VAL A 760 60.65 14.52 4.38
N SER A 761 60.06 13.32 4.32
CA SER A 761 60.04 12.53 3.09
C SER A 761 59.12 13.20 2.05
N ALA A 762 59.46 13.17 0.76
CA ALA A 762 58.62 13.71 -0.33
C ALA A 762 57.12 13.29 -0.27
N PRO A 763 56.77 12.06 0.18
CA PRO A 763 55.38 11.66 0.43
C PRO A 763 54.66 12.49 1.50
N ASP A 764 55.34 12.86 2.60
CA ASP A 764 54.75 13.64 3.69
C ASP A 764 54.45 15.08 3.24
N ILE A 765 55.29 15.68 2.39
CA ILE A 765 55.09 17.04 1.84
C ILE A 765 53.89 17.06 0.88
N MET A 766 53.75 16.02 0.05
CA MET A 766 52.57 15.86 -0.83
C MET A 766 51.28 15.73 -0.01
N GLN A 767 51.27 14.89 1.03
CA GLN A 767 50.09 14.71 1.89
C GLN A 767 49.72 16.00 2.64
N GLN A 768 50.72 16.77 3.07
CA GLN A 768 50.52 18.10 3.65
C GLN A 768 49.91 19.08 2.64
N ALA A 769 50.40 19.12 1.40
CA ALA A 769 49.85 19.96 0.35
C ALA A 769 48.39 19.60 0.00
N VAL A 770 48.07 18.30 -0.07
CA VAL A 770 46.69 17.81 -0.31
C VAL A 770 45.75 18.26 0.82
N THR A 771 46.14 18.02 2.07
CA THR A 771 45.35 18.42 3.25
C THR A 771 45.20 19.93 3.35
N ALA A 772 46.24 20.69 3.01
CA ALA A 772 46.21 22.14 2.96
C ALA A 772 45.20 22.65 1.92
N VAL A 773 45.25 22.13 0.69
CA VAL A 773 44.30 22.50 -0.38
C VAL A 773 42.86 22.13 0.00
N PHE A 774 42.66 20.95 0.60
CA PHE A 774 41.34 20.55 1.12
C PHE A 774 40.84 21.53 2.20
N THR A 775 41.70 21.84 3.17
CA THR A 775 41.40 22.76 4.28
C THR A 775 40.96 24.12 3.76
N VAL A 776 41.64 24.67 2.75
CA VAL A 776 41.22 25.94 2.15
C VAL A 776 39.84 25.84 1.53
N GLY A 777 39.55 24.78 0.79
CA GLY A 777 38.21 24.56 0.23
C GLY A 777 37.14 24.67 1.32
N SER A 778 37.34 23.99 2.44
CA SER A 778 36.39 23.99 3.56
C SER A 778 36.32 25.31 4.32
N ILE A 779 37.43 26.05 4.40
CA ILE A 779 37.45 27.43 4.93
C ILE A 779 36.58 28.35 4.09
N VAL A 780 36.65 28.27 2.76
CA VAL A 780 35.92 29.16 1.84
C VAL A 780 34.40 29.04 2.03
N ILE A 781 33.91 27.84 2.36
CA ILE A 781 32.51 27.62 2.67
C ILE A 781 32.10 28.26 4.01
N VAL A 782 33.01 28.25 4.98
CA VAL A 782 32.75 28.76 6.33
C VAL A 782 32.95 30.28 6.45
N SER A 783 33.90 30.82 5.69
CA SER A 783 34.31 32.22 5.67
C SER A 783 34.51 32.68 4.21
N PRO A 784 33.44 32.98 3.46
CA PRO A 784 33.52 33.35 2.04
C PRO A 784 34.29 34.65 1.77
N THR A 785 34.47 35.50 2.79
CA THR A 785 35.16 36.79 2.70
C THR A 785 36.68 36.68 2.81
N VAL A 786 37.23 35.48 3.03
CA VAL A 786 38.68 35.26 3.13
C VAL A 786 39.38 35.56 1.81
N GLY A 787 40.53 36.26 1.86
CA GLY A 787 41.31 36.59 0.67
C GLY A 787 42.08 35.39 0.11
N LEU A 788 41.86 35.06 -1.18
CA LEU A 788 42.49 33.92 -1.87
C LEU A 788 43.45 34.33 -3.01
N GLN A 789 43.87 35.60 -3.04
CA GLN A 789 44.55 36.20 -4.19
C GLN A 789 45.84 35.47 -4.62
N GLY A 790 46.57 34.86 -3.69
CA GLY A 790 47.78 34.07 -3.97
C GLY A 790 47.52 32.59 -4.34
N LEU A 791 46.39 32.00 -3.92
CA LEU A 791 46.15 30.56 -4.06
C LEU A 791 45.44 30.19 -5.37
N ILE A 792 44.51 31.03 -5.84
CA ILE A 792 43.75 30.77 -7.09
C ILE A 792 44.69 30.54 -8.28
N PRO A 793 45.76 31.33 -8.51
CA PRO A 793 46.71 31.08 -9.59
C PRO A 793 47.46 29.75 -9.46
N LEU A 794 47.81 29.34 -8.24
CA LEU A 794 48.48 28.05 -7.98
C LEU A 794 47.54 26.88 -8.32
N LEU A 795 46.29 26.94 -7.85
CA LEU A 795 45.28 25.93 -8.18
C LEU A 795 44.98 25.90 -9.68
N HIS A 796 44.90 27.06 -10.34
CA HIS A 796 44.76 27.14 -11.80
C HIS A 796 45.88 26.37 -12.50
N THR A 797 47.13 26.61 -12.12
CA THR A 797 48.31 25.95 -12.69
C THR A 797 48.24 24.43 -12.54
N ILE A 798 47.75 23.94 -11.40
CA ILE A 798 47.58 22.50 -11.16
C ILE A 798 46.49 21.92 -12.07
N ILE A 799 45.29 22.53 -12.10
CA ILE A 799 44.15 21.98 -12.85
C ILE A 799 44.30 22.10 -14.37
N THR A 800 45.03 23.10 -14.88
CA THR A 800 45.27 23.32 -16.33
C THR A 800 46.59 22.72 -16.84
N SER A 801 47.32 21.98 -15.99
CA SER A 801 48.62 21.39 -16.35
C SER A 801 48.63 20.43 -17.57
N GLU A 802 47.45 20.05 -18.07
CA GLU A 802 47.27 19.17 -19.23
C GLU A 802 46.76 19.92 -20.50
N SER A 803 46.27 21.16 -20.39
CA SER A 803 45.52 21.83 -21.48
C SER A 803 46.38 22.50 -22.56
N ASN A 804 47.71 22.48 -22.46
CA ASN A 804 48.62 23.14 -23.42
C ASN A 804 48.96 22.31 -24.67
N ASN A 805 48.31 21.16 -24.90
CA ASN A 805 48.52 20.31 -26.07
C ASN A 805 47.67 20.72 -27.30
N GLU A 806 47.56 22.02 -27.59
CA GLU A 806 47.09 22.52 -28.90
C GLU A 806 48.25 22.41 -29.91
N PRO A 807 48.08 21.79 -31.10
CA PRO A 807 49.18 21.52 -32.03
C PRO A 807 49.78 22.77 -32.72
N ARG A 808 49.37 24.00 -32.36
CA ARG A 808 49.75 25.23 -33.08
C ARG A 808 50.70 26.19 -32.35
N LEU A 809 51.18 25.89 -31.14
CA LEU A 809 52.18 26.71 -30.44
C LEU A 809 53.37 25.88 -29.95
N ARG A 810 54.09 25.23 -30.88
CA ARG A 810 55.33 24.49 -30.60
C ARG A 810 56.60 25.35 -30.51
N ARG A 811 56.49 26.67 -30.39
CA ARG A 811 57.65 27.54 -30.21
C ARG A 811 57.36 28.52 -29.10
N LEU A 812 57.66 28.11 -27.87
CA LEU A 812 58.37 28.84 -26.81
C LEU A 812 57.93 28.30 -25.43
N SER A 813 58.94 27.89 -24.64
CA SER A 813 58.93 27.51 -23.21
C SER A 813 58.58 26.05 -22.80
N ALA A 814 59.65 25.31 -22.52
CA ALA A 814 59.91 24.40 -21.38
C ALA A 814 58.77 23.51 -20.80
N THR A 815 58.90 22.21 -21.06
CA THR A 815 58.72 21.08 -20.12
C THR A 815 57.63 21.21 -19.04
N THR A 816 56.35 21.25 -19.43
CA THR A 816 55.22 21.26 -18.48
C THR A 816 55.14 19.97 -17.65
N VAL A 817 54.91 20.07 -16.34
CA VAL A 817 54.68 18.94 -15.41
C VAL A 817 53.21 18.58 -15.43
N THR A 818 52.85 17.32 -15.69
CA THR A 818 51.46 16.85 -15.62
C THR A 818 51.12 16.41 -14.19
N PHE A 819 50.52 17.28 -13.38
CA PHE A 819 50.18 16.99 -11.98
C PHE A 819 49.20 15.83 -11.81
N LYS A 820 48.39 15.54 -12.84
CA LYS A 820 47.50 14.37 -12.88
C LYS A 820 48.25 13.04 -12.74
N VAL A 821 49.52 12.97 -13.18
CA VAL A 821 50.38 11.78 -13.08
C VAL A 821 51.30 11.88 -11.86
N VAL A 822 51.88 13.04 -11.62
CA VAL A 822 52.89 13.24 -10.55
C VAL A 822 52.25 13.30 -9.15
N ALA A 823 51.05 13.87 -9.04
CA ALA A 823 50.33 14.02 -7.77
C ALA A 823 48.80 13.92 -7.99
N PRO A 824 48.27 12.74 -8.34
CA PRO A 824 46.85 12.56 -8.68
C PRO A 824 45.90 13.06 -7.57
N SER A 825 46.21 12.77 -6.30
CA SER A 825 45.40 13.19 -5.15
C SER A 825 45.34 14.72 -5.01
N LEU A 826 46.46 15.41 -5.23
CA LEU A 826 46.51 16.88 -5.22
C LEU A 826 45.75 17.47 -6.41
N TYR A 827 45.84 16.84 -7.58
CA TYR A 827 45.11 17.25 -8.78
C TYR A 827 43.59 17.14 -8.56
N VAL A 828 43.11 15.99 -8.08
CA VAL A 828 41.69 15.77 -7.75
C VAL A 828 41.21 16.76 -6.69
N GLN A 829 41.99 16.95 -5.64
CA GLN A 829 41.64 17.85 -4.54
C GLN A 829 41.62 19.32 -4.97
N SER A 830 42.50 19.71 -5.89
CA SER A 830 42.53 21.07 -6.45
C SER A 830 41.26 21.39 -7.24
N TRP A 831 40.73 20.43 -8.00
CA TRP A 831 39.43 20.58 -8.67
C TRP A 831 38.27 20.74 -7.67
N ALA A 832 38.23 19.91 -6.61
CA ALA A 832 37.21 20.02 -5.57
C ALA A 832 37.27 21.37 -4.83
N THR A 833 38.47 21.83 -4.49
CA THR A 833 38.69 23.13 -3.85
C THR A 833 38.34 24.29 -4.79
N MET A 834 38.73 24.22 -6.07
CA MET A 834 38.34 25.23 -7.08
C MET A 834 36.82 25.30 -7.23
N ALA A 835 36.13 24.16 -7.15
CA ALA A 835 34.68 24.13 -7.20
C ALA A 835 34.06 24.81 -5.98
N LYS A 836 34.60 24.60 -4.77
CA LYS A 836 34.16 25.30 -3.54
C LYS A 836 34.34 26.82 -3.65
N ILE A 837 35.44 27.25 -4.26
CA ILE A 837 35.72 28.68 -4.55
C ILE A 837 34.68 29.23 -5.54
N CYS A 838 34.43 28.51 -6.64
CA CYS A 838 33.42 28.89 -7.63
C CYS A 838 32.02 28.95 -7.02
N ILE A 839 31.68 28.05 -6.10
CA ILE A 839 30.42 28.15 -5.36
C ILE A 839 30.40 29.45 -4.58
N ALA A 840 31.46 29.84 -3.88
CA ALA A 840 31.45 31.06 -3.06
C ALA A 840 31.42 32.37 -3.88
N ASP A 841 32.06 32.42 -5.05
CA ASP A 841 32.24 33.62 -5.86
C ASP A 841 31.76 33.50 -7.32
N ASP A 842 30.83 34.38 -7.71
CA ASP A 842 30.18 34.37 -9.03
C ASP A 842 31.15 34.69 -10.18
N LYS A 843 32.21 35.47 -9.94
CA LYS A 843 33.18 35.84 -10.99
C LYS A 843 34.05 34.65 -11.37
N THR A 844 34.55 33.91 -10.38
CA THR A 844 35.29 32.67 -10.61
C THR A 844 34.40 31.59 -11.22
N ALA A 845 33.15 31.45 -10.78
CA ALA A 845 32.20 30.49 -11.36
C ALA A 845 32.07 30.61 -12.90
N LYS A 846 31.85 31.83 -13.41
CA LYS A 846 31.73 32.09 -14.86
C LYS A 846 32.99 31.70 -15.65
N ARG A 847 34.17 31.85 -15.03
CA ARG A 847 35.46 31.55 -15.67
C ARG A 847 35.77 30.05 -15.69
N TYR A 848 35.43 29.33 -14.63
CA TYR A 848 35.90 27.95 -14.42
C TYR A 848 34.85 26.88 -14.71
N ILE A 849 33.54 27.14 -14.63
CA ILE A 849 32.50 26.14 -14.96
C ILE A 849 32.70 25.46 -16.33
N PRO A 850 33.06 26.18 -17.41
CA PRO A 850 33.34 25.52 -18.69
C PRO A 850 34.50 24.49 -18.61
N LEU A 851 35.50 24.75 -17.78
CA LEU A 851 36.64 23.84 -17.57
C LEU A 851 36.22 22.56 -16.83
N PHE A 852 35.30 22.66 -15.86
CA PHE A 852 34.72 21.48 -15.19
C PHE A 852 34.01 20.57 -16.19
N VAL A 853 33.19 21.13 -17.08
CA VAL A 853 32.47 20.34 -18.09
C VAL A 853 33.43 19.68 -19.07
N GLN A 854 34.51 20.37 -19.46
CA GLN A 854 35.55 19.81 -20.33
C GLN A 854 36.29 18.65 -19.65
N GLU A 855 36.67 18.79 -18.38
CA GLU A 855 37.40 17.74 -17.66
C GLU A 855 36.50 16.54 -17.35
N LEU A 856 35.20 16.74 -17.10
CA LEU A 856 34.22 15.65 -16.93
C LEU A 856 34.17 14.71 -18.14
N GLU A 857 34.29 15.25 -19.36
CA GLU A 857 34.24 14.46 -20.60
C GLU A 857 35.59 13.82 -20.97
N ARG A 858 36.70 14.43 -20.55
CA ARG A 858 38.07 14.03 -20.97
C ARG A 858 38.78 13.12 -19.98
N SER A 859 38.44 13.21 -18.69
CA SER A 859 39.19 12.52 -17.65
C SER A 859 38.93 11.01 -17.64
N ASP A 860 40.00 10.23 -17.54
CA ASP A 860 40.03 8.79 -17.30
C ASP A 860 39.83 8.42 -15.82
N LEU A 861 40.07 9.37 -14.89
CA LEU A 861 39.94 9.16 -13.45
C LEU A 861 38.47 9.20 -12.99
N ALA A 862 37.91 8.05 -12.63
CA ALA A 862 36.52 7.93 -12.16
C ALA A 862 36.23 8.79 -10.92
N ALA A 863 37.17 8.84 -9.96
CA ALA A 863 37.05 9.68 -8.77
C ALA A 863 36.93 11.18 -9.11
N LEU A 864 37.69 11.65 -10.10
CA LEU A 864 37.62 13.04 -10.56
C LEU A 864 36.29 13.33 -11.24
N ARG A 865 35.86 12.46 -12.17
CA ARG A 865 34.55 12.61 -12.85
C ARG A 865 33.41 12.65 -11.84
N ASN A 866 33.45 11.80 -10.82
CA ASN A 866 32.47 11.80 -9.74
C ASN A 866 32.46 13.12 -8.96
N ASN A 867 33.63 13.62 -8.55
CA ASN A 867 33.75 14.88 -7.82
C ASN A 867 33.30 16.09 -8.66
N ILE A 868 33.63 16.11 -9.95
CA ILE A 868 33.17 17.14 -10.88
C ILE A 868 31.65 17.05 -11.05
N MET A 869 31.07 15.86 -11.18
CA MET A 869 29.62 15.68 -11.27
C MET A 869 28.89 16.21 -10.01
N VAL A 870 29.44 15.99 -8.82
CA VAL A 870 28.93 16.60 -7.57
C VAL A 870 28.99 18.12 -7.66
N ALA A 871 30.14 18.70 -8.06
CA ALA A 871 30.27 20.14 -8.24
C ALA A 871 29.29 20.70 -9.28
N MET A 872 29.11 20.02 -10.41
CA MET A 872 28.15 20.41 -11.44
C MET A 872 26.71 20.39 -10.92
N ALA A 873 26.35 19.45 -10.04
CA ALA A 873 25.04 19.44 -9.40
C ALA A 873 24.85 20.62 -8.44
N ASP A 874 25.88 20.98 -7.66
CA ASP A 874 25.86 22.18 -6.81
C ASP A 874 25.71 23.46 -7.67
N PHE A 875 26.43 23.53 -8.79
CA PHE A 875 26.31 24.64 -9.73
C PHE A 875 24.92 24.72 -10.38
N CYS A 876 24.23 23.59 -10.61
CA CYS A 876 22.83 23.62 -11.07
C CYS A 876 21.90 24.32 -10.08
N VAL A 877 22.18 24.24 -8.77
CA VAL A 877 21.38 24.90 -7.73
C VAL A 877 21.70 26.39 -7.63
N ARG A 878 22.99 26.74 -7.56
CA ARG A 878 23.39 28.14 -7.33
C ARG A 878 23.44 28.97 -8.62
N TYR A 879 23.81 28.35 -9.74
CA TYR A 879 24.08 28.99 -11.03
C TYR A 879 23.25 28.36 -12.16
N THR A 880 21.97 28.07 -11.91
CA THR A 880 21.09 27.34 -12.85
C THR A 880 21.16 27.85 -14.29
N ALA A 881 21.06 29.17 -14.50
CA ALA A 881 21.09 29.76 -15.83
C ALA A 881 22.43 29.57 -16.57
N LEU A 882 23.54 29.48 -15.84
CA LEU A 882 24.87 29.26 -16.42
C LEU A 882 25.09 27.79 -16.78
N VAL A 883 24.46 26.86 -16.04
CA VAL A 883 24.63 25.42 -16.22
C VAL A 883 23.61 24.79 -17.18
N ASP A 884 22.45 25.43 -17.42
CA ASP A 884 21.36 24.87 -18.23
C ASP A 884 21.83 24.41 -19.62
N GLY A 885 22.71 25.17 -20.28
CA GLY A 885 23.29 24.83 -21.58
C GLY A 885 24.22 23.61 -21.56
N TYR A 886 24.72 23.20 -20.39
CA TYR A 886 25.62 22.06 -20.22
C TYR A 886 24.90 20.77 -19.78
N ILE A 887 23.60 20.80 -19.49
CA ILE A 887 22.81 19.62 -19.09
C ILE A 887 22.97 18.43 -20.07
N PRO A 888 22.96 18.62 -21.41
CA PRO A 888 23.21 17.52 -22.34
C PRO A 888 24.63 16.92 -22.26
N ARG A 889 25.64 17.66 -21.77
CA ARG A 889 26.99 17.11 -21.56
C ARG A 889 27.08 16.38 -20.24
N ILE A 890 26.54 16.96 -19.18
CA ILE A 890 26.49 16.39 -17.83
C ILE A 890 25.77 15.03 -17.83
N THR A 891 24.66 14.92 -18.56
CA THR A 891 23.84 13.70 -18.58
C THR A 891 24.48 12.52 -19.31
N LYS A 892 25.57 12.73 -20.06
CA LYS A 892 26.36 11.61 -20.62
C LYS A 892 26.91 10.70 -19.52
N SER A 893 27.18 11.23 -18.33
CA SER A 893 27.67 10.47 -17.17
C SER A 893 26.66 9.43 -16.64
N LEU A 894 25.39 9.46 -17.08
CA LEU A 894 24.44 8.35 -16.84
C LEU A 894 24.89 7.03 -17.51
N ARG A 895 25.82 7.10 -18.47
CA ARG A 895 26.40 5.95 -19.17
C ARG A 895 27.92 5.87 -18.97
N ASP A 896 28.43 6.44 -17.88
CA ASP A 896 29.85 6.35 -17.51
C ASP A 896 30.30 4.87 -17.41
N PRO A 897 31.54 4.53 -17.80
CA PRO A 897 32.06 3.16 -17.62
C PRO A 897 32.06 2.72 -16.15
N CYS A 898 32.26 3.63 -15.19
CA CYS A 898 32.28 3.33 -13.77
C CYS A 898 30.87 3.35 -13.16
N GLU A 899 30.46 2.24 -12.51
CA GLU A 899 29.15 2.12 -11.85
C GLU A 899 28.92 3.24 -10.82
N VAL A 900 29.95 3.58 -10.03
CA VAL A 900 29.86 4.60 -8.97
C VAL A 900 29.48 5.96 -9.55
N VAL A 901 30.10 6.33 -10.68
CA VAL A 901 29.79 7.59 -11.37
C VAL A 901 28.36 7.55 -11.91
N ARG A 902 27.95 6.46 -12.58
CA ARG A 902 26.56 6.33 -13.09
C ARG A 902 25.53 6.48 -11.98
N ARG A 903 25.72 5.76 -10.87
CA ARG A 903 24.80 5.78 -9.72
C ARG A 903 24.75 7.17 -9.08
N GLN A 904 25.89 7.82 -8.88
CA GLN A 904 25.95 9.16 -8.31
C GLN A 904 25.29 10.19 -9.23
N THR A 905 25.57 10.15 -10.54
CA THR A 905 24.92 11.01 -11.54
C THR A 905 23.40 10.83 -11.51
N PHE A 906 22.92 9.58 -11.47
CA PHE A 906 21.49 9.28 -11.39
C PHE A 906 20.83 9.91 -10.16
N ILE A 907 21.43 9.73 -8.98
CA ILE A 907 20.91 10.27 -7.71
C ILE A 907 20.89 11.80 -7.74
N LEU A 908 21.99 12.44 -8.16
CA LEU A 908 22.10 13.90 -8.17
C LEU A 908 21.10 14.54 -9.13
N LEU A 909 21.01 14.03 -10.37
CA LEU A 909 20.06 14.55 -11.35
C LEU A 909 18.61 14.30 -10.92
N SER A 910 18.31 13.14 -10.32
CA SER A 910 16.99 12.85 -9.75
C SER A 910 16.59 13.86 -8.67
N ARG A 911 17.52 14.27 -7.80
CA ARG A 911 17.26 15.28 -6.76
C ARG A 911 17.02 16.66 -7.36
N LEU A 912 17.82 17.04 -8.36
CA LEU A 912 17.65 18.33 -9.06
C LEU A 912 16.30 18.40 -9.80
N LEU A 913 15.83 17.27 -10.35
CA LEU A 913 14.51 17.13 -10.96
C LEU A 913 13.37 17.25 -9.94
N GLN A 914 13.50 16.60 -8.78
CA GLN A 914 12.49 16.67 -7.72
C GLN A 914 12.31 18.09 -7.15
N ARG A 915 13.41 18.86 -7.09
CA ARG A 915 13.45 20.24 -6.59
C ARG A 915 13.29 21.30 -7.68
N ASP A 916 12.98 20.90 -8.90
CA ASP A 916 12.70 21.79 -10.04
C ASP A 916 13.87 22.71 -10.47
N TYR A 917 15.11 22.41 -10.04
CA TYR A 917 16.33 23.08 -10.54
C TYR A 917 16.69 22.62 -11.95
N VAL A 918 16.37 21.37 -12.27
CA VAL A 918 16.41 20.82 -13.63
C VAL A 918 15.00 20.37 -13.96
N LYS A 919 14.55 20.58 -15.20
CA LYS A 919 13.22 20.16 -15.65
C LYS A 919 13.31 18.92 -16.51
N TRP A 920 12.27 18.09 -16.42
CA TRP A 920 12.03 17.04 -17.39
C TRP A 920 11.88 17.66 -18.79
N ARG A 921 12.89 17.47 -19.63
CA ARG A 921 12.87 17.78 -21.07
C ARG A 921 12.99 16.46 -21.83
N GLY A 922 12.44 16.36 -23.05
CA GLY A 922 12.39 15.12 -23.84
C GLY A 922 13.73 14.37 -23.87
N VAL A 923 14.82 15.03 -24.27
CA VAL A 923 16.17 14.43 -24.31
C VAL A 923 16.65 13.92 -22.94
N LEU A 924 16.40 14.65 -21.85
CA LEU A 924 16.79 14.22 -20.51
C LEU A 924 16.01 12.98 -20.07
N PHE A 925 14.70 12.99 -20.31
CA PHE A 925 13.82 11.88 -20.00
C PHE A 925 14.25 10.60 -20.71
N LEU A 926 14.52 10.68 -22.02
CA LEU A 926 14.95 9.55 -22.82
C LEU A 926 16.26 8.93 -22.32
N ARG A 927 17.21 9.76 -21.87
CA ARG A 927 18.47 9.29 -21.30
C ARG A 927 18.29 8.55 -19.97
N PHE A 928 17.35 9.02 -19.14
CA PHE A 928 17.02 8.38 -17.87
C PHE A 928 16.42 6.98 -18.05
N LEU A 929 15.69 6.73 -19.14
CA LEU A 929 15.05 5.43 -19.40
C LEU A 929 16.02 4.25 -19.37
N LEU A 930 17.27 4.45 -19.82
CA LEU A 930 18.28 3.38 -19.83
C LEU A 930 18.71 2.95 -18.43
N SER A 931 18.44 3.76 -17.41
CA SER A 931 18.73 3.40 -16.02
C SER A 931 17.81 2.28 -15.51
N LEU A 932 16.66 2.06 -16.16
CA LEU A 932 15.77 0.91 -15.89
C LEU A 932 16.35 -0.43 -16.36
N VAL A 933 17.40 -0.40 -17.20
CA VAL A 933 18.04 -1.60 -17.75
C VAL A 933 19.57 -1.54 -17.59
N ASP A 934 20.02 -0.82 -16.55
CA ASP A 934 21.44 -0.75 -16.18
C ASP A 934 21.91 -2.14 -15.71
N ASP A 935 23.20 -2.40 -15.88
CA ASP A 935 23.79 -3.66 -15.44
C ASP A 935 23.88 -3.75 -13.90
N SER A 936 23.86 -2.61 -13.20
CA SER A 936 23.73 -2.54 -11.74
C SER A 936 22.26 -2.62 -11.30
N LYS A 937 21.95 -3.65 -10.51
CA LYS A 937 20.64 -3.79 -9.85
C LYS A 937 20.32 -2.61 -8.94
N LYS A 938 21.32 -1.98 -8.31
CA LYS A 938 21.14 -0.81 -7.44
C LYS A 938 20.58 0.37 -8.23
N ILE A 939 21.12 0.63 -9.42
CA ILE A 939 20.65 1.71 -10.30
C ILE A 939 19.24 1.39 -10.83
N THR A 940 19.01 0.13 -11.22
CA THR A 940 17.70 -0.32 -11.72
C THR A 940 16.61 -0.12 -10.66
N HIS A 941 16.84 -0.52 -9.41
CA HIS A 941 15.89 -0.30 -8.32
C HIS A 941 15.61 1.19 -8.05
N LEU A 942 16.64 2.04 -8.10
CA LEU A 942 16.48 3.50 -7.97
C LEU A 942 15.66 4.07 -9.13
N ALA A 943 15.86 3.56 -10.35
CA ALA A 943 15.11 3.95 -11.53
C ALA A 943 13.64 3.52 -11.43
N ASP A 944 13.37 2.28 -11.06
CA ASP A 944 12.01 1.79 -10.83
C ASP A 944 11.26 2.66 -9.82
N PHE A 945 11.90 3.03 -8.71
CA PHE A 945 11.32 3.94 -7.73
C PHE A 945 11.04 5.34 -8.30
N LEU A 946 12.02 5.94 -9.00
CA LEU A 946 11.88 7.26 -9.62
C LEU A 946 10.70 7.31 -10.60
N PHE A 947 10.62 6.32 -11.49
CA PHE A 947 9.62 6.25 -12.54
C PHE A 947 8.23 5.89 -11.99
N SER A 948 8.13 4.93 -11.06
CA SER A 948 6.84 4.51 -10.49
C SER A 948 6.20 5.55 -9.57
N THR A 949 7.02 6.31 -8.82
CA THR A 949 6.52 7.19 -7.74
C THR A 949 6.66 8.66 -8.10
N ILE A 950 7.88 9.11 -8.44
CA ILE A 950 8.20 10.53 -8.57
C ILE A 950 7.71 11.08 -9.91
N LEU A 951 7.96 10.37 -11.01
CA LEU A 951 7.58 10.85 -12.34
C LEU A 951 6.06 11.00 -12.47
N LYS A 952 5.30 10.01 -11.97
CA LYS A 952 3.84 10.03 -11.96
C LYS A 952 3.26 11.25 -11.24
N ALA A 953 3.91 11.71 -10.16
CA ALA A 953 3.46 12.88 -9.41
C ALA A 953 3.88 14.21 -10.07
N LYS A 954 5.14 14.32 -10.53
CA LYS A 954 5.72 15.59 -11.02
C LYS A 954 5.47 15.87 -12.51
N ALA A 955 5.38 14.83 -13.35
CA ALA A 955 5.20 14.96 -14.79
C ALA A 955 4.36 13.80 -15.37
N PRO A 956 3.07 13.67 -14.99
CA PRO A 956 2.23 12.51 -15.31
C PRO A 956 2.05 12.25 -16.82
N LEU A 957 2.14 13.30 -17.65
CA LEU A 957 1.98 13.20 -19.10
C LEU A 957 3.28 12.90 -19.85
N LEU A 958 4.44 12.89 -19.16
CA LEU A 958 5.73 12.82 -19.84
C LEU A 958 5.96 11.47 -20.52
N ALA A 959 5.57 10.37 -19.85
CA ALA A 959 5.63 9.02 -20.39
C ALA A 959 4.79 8.92 -21.67
N TYR A 960 3.58 9.48 -21.67
CA TYR A 960 2.68 9.50 -22.82
C TYR A 960 3.23 10.37 -23.97
N ASN A 961 3.68 11.59 -23.65
CA ASN A 961 4.11 12.56 -24.66
C ASN A 961 5.36 12.12 -25.41
N SER A 962 6.28 11.41 -24.75
CA SER A 962 7.58 11.03 -25.31
C SER A 962 7.65 9.55 -25.71
N PHE A 963 6.52 8.82 -25.70
CA PHE A 963 6.51 7.37 -25.90
C PHE A 963 6.98 6.96 -27.32
N ILE A 964 6.43 7.60 -28.35
CA ILE A 964 6.81 7.34 -29.75
C ILE A 964 8.28 7.73 -29.98
N GLU A 965 8.71 8.87 -29.44
CA GLU A 965 10.10 9.32 -29.51
C GLU A 965 11.04 8.30 -28.84
N ALA A 966 10.65 7.71 -27.71
CA ALA A 966 11.42 6.68 -27.03
C ALA A 966 11.59 5.41 -27.88
N ILE A 967 10.59 5.02 -28.68
CA ILE A 967 10.70 3.86 -29.58
C ILE A 967 11.77 4.12 -30.64
N TYR A 968 11.74 5.30 -31.28
CA TYR A 968 12.73 5.67 -32.29
C TYR A 968 14.14 5.79 -31.71
N VAL A 969 14.30 6.49 -30.58
CA VAL A 969 15.61 6.75 -29.97
C VAL A 969 16.24 5.47 -29.42
N LEU A 970 15.47 4.62 -28.73
CA LEU A 970 15.99 3.36 -28.19
C LEU A 970 16.38 2.37 -29.29
N ASN A 971 15.71 2.39 -30.45
CA ASN A 971 16.12 1.60 -31.61
C ASN A 971 17.27 2.23 -32.41
N GLY A 972 17.70 3.45 -32.05
CA GLY A 972 18.74 4.18 -32.77
C GLY A 972 18.31 4.61 -34.17
N TYR A 973 17.00 4.75 -34.42
CA TYR A 973 16.47 5.21 -35.70
C TYR A 973 16.41 6.74 -35.72
N GLN A 974 17.24 7.36 -36.55
CA GLN A 974 17.30 8.82 -36.70
C GLN A 974 16.69 9.26 -38.04
N ALA A 975 15.85 10.31 -37.98
CA ALA A 975 15.58 11.14 -39.15
C ALA A 975 16.85 11.93 -39.51
N ARG A 976 17.10 12.14 -40.81
CA ARG A 976 18.38 12.52 -41.44
C ARG A 976 19.04 13.86 -41.02
N SER A 977 18.76 14.45 -39.85
CA SER A 977 19.18 15.84 -39.51
C SER A 977 19.94 16.08 -38.20
N SER A 978 20.25 15.09 -37.34
CA SER A 978 21.10 15.33 -36.16
C SER A 978 22.06 14.17 -35.85
N SER A 979 23.20 14.18 -36.55
CA SER A 979 24.38 13.35 -36.24
C SER A 979 25.08 13.85 -34.97
N ASP A 980 24.42 13.80 -33.81
CA ASP A 980 25.11 13.91 -32.52
C ASP A 980 25.55 12.50 -32.09
N PRO A 981 26.87 12.21 -32.02
CA PRO A 981 27.39 10.93 -31.54
C PRO A 981 26.88 10.57 -30.14
N ALA A 982 26.48 11.58 -29.35
CA ALA A 982 25.90 11.37 -28.04
C ALA A 982 24.59 10.55 -28.08
N ASN A 983 23.84 10.57 -29.18
CA ASN A 983 22.60 9.80 -29.29
C ASN A 983 22.84 8.29 -29.46
N GLU A 984 24.01 7.87 -29.96
CA GLU A 984 24.34 6.45 -30.08
C GLU A 984 24.57 5.79 -28.71
N LEU A 985 25.14 6.54 -27.76
CA LEU A 985 25.37 6.08 -26.38
C LEU A 985 24.07 5.76 -25.63
N PHE A 986 22.94 6.33 -26.09
CA PHE A 986 21.64 6.20 -25.46
C PHE A 986 20.63 5.36 -26.26
N ALA A 987 21.12 4.50 -27.15
CA ALA A 987 20.30 3.54 -27.90
C ALA A 987 20.59 2.10 -27.46
N ILE A 988 19.57 1.23 -27.56
CA ILE A 988 19.65 -0.22 -27.42
C ILE A 988 19.43 -0.83 -28.81
N LYS A 989 20.43 -0.67 -29.68
CA LYS A 989 20.38 -1.15 -31.07
C LYS A 989 20.41 -2.68 -31.09
N GLY A 990 19.67 -3.30 -32.01
CA GLY A 990 19.74 -4.73 -32.27
C GLY A 990 18.38 -5.43 -32.27
N MET A 991 18.31 -6.51 -33.05
CA MET A 991 17.13 -7.37 -33.18
C MET A 991 17.22 -8.66 -32.35
N ASP A 992 18.28 -8.81 -31.58
CA ASP A 992 18.47 -9.93 -30.67
C ASP A 992 17.49 -9.87 -29.48
N GLU A 993 17.16 -11.03 -28.93
CA GLU A 993 16.19 -11.16 -27.84
C GLU A 993 16.60 -10.40 -26.58
N LYS A 994 17.91 -10.23 -26.32
CA LYS A 994 18.40 -9.50 -25.15
C LYS A 994 18.12 -8.00 -25.29
N SER A 995 18.45 -7.40 -26.44
CA SER A 995 18.16 -6.00 -26.76
C SER A 995 16.66 -5.71 -26.76
N LYS A 996 15.87 -6.58 -27.39
CA LYS A 996 14.39 -6.50 -27.39
C LYS A 996 13.83 -6.56 -25.97
N SER A 997 14.26 -7.53 -25.16
CA SER A 997 13.80 -7.67 -23.78
C SER A 997 14.10 -6.43 -22.94
N LYS A 998 15.28 -5.82 -23.11
CA LYS A 998 15.63 -4.55 -22.45
C LYS A 998 14.71 -3.41 -22.90
N ARG A 999 14.48 -3.22 -24.21
CA ARG A 999 13.58 -2.17 -24.71
C ARG A 999 12.13 -2.38 -24.23
N MET A 1000 11.64 -3.62 -24.32
CA MET A 1000 10.30 -3.99 -23.84
C MET A 1000 10.12 -3.75 -22.34
N HIS A 1001 11.15 -4.00 -21.51
CA HIS A 1001 11.12 -3.67 -20.10
C HIS A 1001 10.86 -2.16 -19.87
N ILE A 1002 11.58 -1.31 -20.61
CA ILE A 1002 11.39 0.15 -20.56
C ILE A 1002 9.97 0.53 -21.01
N TYR A 1003 9.50 0.01 -22.14
CA TYR A 1003 8.16 0.34 -22.65
C TYR A 1003 7.07 -0.07 -21.66
N VAL A 1004 7.14 -1.28 -21.10
CA VAL A 1004 6.19 -1.75 -20.08
C VAL A 1004 6.23 -0.89 -18.82
N ALA A 1005 7.41 -0.46 -18.38
CA ALA A 1005 7.54 0.44 -17.22
C ALA A 1005 6.85 1.79 -17.46
N LEU A 1006 6.92 2.33 -18.68
CA LEU A 1006 6.22 3.57 -19.07
C LEU A 1006 4.71 3.36 -19.20
N LEU A 1007 4.25 2.27 -19.82
CA LEU A 1007 2.83 1.97 -19.98
C LEU A 1007 2.11 1.84 -18.63
N LYS A 1008 2.74 1.19 -17.65
CA LYS A 1008 2.19 1.05 -16.28
C LYS A 1008 1.92 2.39 -15.57
N GLN A 1009 2.55 3.48 -16.02
CA GLN A 1009 2.36 4.81 -15.44
C GLN A 1009 1.23 5.59 -16.12
N MET A 1010 0.79 5.19 -17.31
CA MET A 1010 -0.22 5.90 -18.07
C MET A 1010 -1.63 5.62 -17.54
N ALA A 1011 -2.49 6.64 -17.59
CA ALA A 1011 -3.92 6.45 -17.37
C ALA A 1011 -4.56 5.69 -18.55
N PRO A 1012 -5.70 5.00 -18.35
CA PRO A 1012 -6.36 4.22 -19.42
C PRO A 1012 -6.64 5.02 -20.70
N GLU A 1013 -7.03 6.28 -20.57
CA GLU A 1013 -7.24 7.20 -21.71
C GLU A 1013 -5.96 7.46 -22.51
N HIS A 1014 -4.80 7.52 -21.84
CA HIS A 1014 -3.51 7.71 -22.49
C HIS A 1014 -2.99 6.42 -23.12
N LEU A 1015 -3.30 5.25 -22.55
CA LEU A 1015 -3.03 3.96 -23.20
C LEU A 1015 -3.79 3.85 -24.53
N LEU A 1016 -5.07 4.22 -24.54
CA LEU A 1016 -5.86 4.24 -25.77
C LEU A 1016 -5.28 5.21 -26.81
N ALA A 1017 -4.95 6.44 -26.39
CA ALA A 1017 -4.34 7.42 -27.29
C ALA A 1017 -2.97 6.96 -27.81
N THR A 1018 -2.17 6.28 -26.97
CA THR A 1018 -0.88 5.69 -27.38
C THR A 1018 -1.07 4.61 -28.44
N SER A 1019 -2.10 3.76 -28.30
CA SER A 1019 -2.42 2.75 -29.33
C SER A 1019 -2.72 3.39 -30.69
N ALA A 1020 -3.47 4.49 -30.68
CA ALA A 1020 -3.80 5.25 -31.90
C ALA A 1020 -2.54 5.87 -32.52
N LYS A 1021 -1.66 6.47 -31.70
CA LYS A 1021 -0.39 7.04 -32.13
C LYS A 1021 0.56 6.00 -32.71
N LEU A 1022 0.66 4.81 -32.11
CA LEU A 1022 1.48 3.72 -32.66
C LEU A 1022 1.00 3.32 -34.06
N CYS A 1023 -0.32 3.22 -34.27
CA CYS A 1023 -0.88 2.92 -35.58
C CYS A 1023 -0.61 4.06 -36.58
N ALA A 1024 -0.86 5.31 -36.19
CA ALA A 1024 -0.78 6.46 -37.09
C ALA A 1024 0.66 6.94 -37.39
N GLU A 1025 1.56 6.91 -36.40
CA GLU A 1025 2.90 7.50 -36.51
C GLU A 1025 4.00 6.46 -36.82
N ILE A 1026 3.75 5.17 -36.59
CA ILE A 1026 4.71 4.09 -36.87
C ILE A 1026 4.18 3.14 -37.95
N LEU A 1027 3.03 2.51 -37.73
CA LEU A 1027 2.54 1.49 -38.67
C LEU A 1027 2.16 2.12 -40.03
N ALA A 1028 1.39 3.21 -40.04
CA ALA A 1028 1.06 3.92 -41.28
C ALA A 1028 2.31 4.52 -41.93
N ALA A 1029 3.26 5.05 -41.14
CA ALA A 1029 4.52 5.54 -41.68
C ALA A 1029 5.34 4.45 -42.39
N ALA A 1030 5.24 3.17 -41.96
CA ALA A 1030 5.81 2.04 -42.68
C ALA A 1030 5.09 1.78 -44.01
N CYS A 1031 3.75 1.79 -44.01
CA CYS A 1031 2.94 1.64 -45.22
C CYS A 1031 3.22 2.75 -46.25
N ASP A 1032 3.37 3.99 -45.78
CA ASP A 1032 3.62 5.18 -46.61
C ASP A 1032 5.09 5.31 -47.05
N GLY A 1033 5.98 4.39 -46.62
CA GLY A 1033 7.41 4.41 -46.93
C GLY A 1033 8.22 5.51 -46.21
N LEU A 1034 7.63 6.18 -45.21
CA LEU A 1034 8.31 7.18 -44.35
C LEU A 1034 9.22 6.52 -43.32
N LEU A 1035 8.86 5.31 -42.86
CA LEU A 1035 9.71 4.42 -42.07
C LEU A 1035 10.38 3.40 -42.99
N ASN A 1036 11.70 3.48 -43.13
CA ASN A 1036 12.45 2.54 -43.96
C ASN A 1036 12.55 1.18 -43.28
N ILE A 1037 11.72 0.22 -43.72
CA ILE A 1037 11.68 -1.16 -43.22
C ILE A 1037 12.69 -2.09 -43.90
N ASP A 1038 13.52 -1.59 -44.82
CA ASP A 1038 14.61 -2.36 -45.43
C ASP A 1038 15.85 -2.37 -44.53
N ASN A 1039 15.97 -1.39 -43.62
CA ASN A 1039 17.08 -1.32 -42.67
C ASN A 1039 16.73 -1.98 -41.32
N ALA A 1040 17.74 -2.52 -40.64
CA ALA A 1040 17.54 -3.28 -39.41
C ALA A 1040 16.94 -2.44 -38.27
N THR A 1041 17.20 -1.12 -38.23
CA THR A 1041 16.67 -0.23 -37.18
C THR A 1041 15.19 0.09 -37.39
N GLY A 1042 14.74 0.29 -38.63
CA GLY A 1042 13.34 0.53 -38.98
C GLY A 1042 12.50 -0.73 -38.85
N GLN A 1043 13.06 -1.90 -39.19
CA GLN A 1043 12.45 -3.19 -38.84
C GLN A 1043 12.27 -3.33 -37.33
N ALA A 1044 13.25 -2.90 -36.52
CA ALA A 1044 13.20 -3.01 -35.06
C ALA A 1044 12.13 -2.09 -34.46
N VAL A 1045 12.01 -0.85 -34.96
CA VAL A 1045 10.93 0.08 -34.59
C VAL A 1045 9.56 -0.52 -34.89
N LEU A 1046 9.39 -1.10 -36.09
CA LEU A 1046 8.13 -1.73 -36.48
C LEU A 1046 7.81 -2.95 -35.62
N GLN A 1047 8.80 -3.81 -35.37
CA GLN A 1047 8.64 -4.99 -34.53
C GLN A 1047 8.27 -4.64 -33.09
N ASP A 1048 8.97 -3.69 -32.48
CA ASP A 1048 8.68 -3.22 -31.12
C ASP A 1048 7.27 -2.62 -31.05
N ALA A 1049 6.85 -1.82 -32.04
CA ALA A 1049 5.50 -1.23 -32.07
C ALA A 1049 4.39 -2.30 -32.11
N LEU A 1050 4.56 -3.35 -32.92
CA LEU A 1050 3.65 -4.50 -32.97
C LEU A 1050 3.62 -5.25 -31.63
N GLN A 1051 4.79 -5.47 -31.02
CA GLN A 1051 4.88 -6.16 -29.73
C GLN A 1051 4.25 -5.35 -28.59
N ILE A 1052 4.46 -4.02 -28.59
CA ILE A 1052 3.83 -3.10 -27.64
C ILE A 1052 2.31 -3.15 -27.77
N LEU A 1053 1.76 -3.08 -28.98
CA LEU A 1053 0.31 -3.17 -29.21
C LEU A 1053 -0.26 -4.52 -28.71
N ALA A 1054 0.52 -5.59 -28.80
CA ALA A 1054 0.15 -6.92 -28.31
C ALA A 1054 0.27 -7.10 -26.78
N CYS A 1055 0.95 -6.19 -26.07
CA CYS A 1055 1.21 -6.33 -24.64
C CYS A 1055 -0.06 -6.24 -23.79
N LYS A 1056 -0.07 -6.99 -22.67
CA LYS A 1056 -1.20 -7.00 -21.72
C LYS A 1056 -1.43 -5.63 -21.07
N GLU A 1057 -0.38 -4.83 -20.89
CA GLU A 1057 -0.46 -3.49 -20.31
C GLU A 1057 -1.21 -2.49 -21.21
N MET A 1058 -1.28 -2.73 -22.53
CA MET A 1058 -2.10 -1.95 -23.45
C MET A 1058 -3.60 -2.28 -23.38
N ARG A 1059 -3.96 -3.42 -22.77
CA ARG A 1059 -5.36 -3.85 -22.68
C ARG A 1059 -6.07 -3.10 -21.55
N ILE A 1060 -7.06 -2.31 -21.94
CA ILE A 1060 -7.95 -1.63 -21.00
C ILE A 1060 -8.93 -2.68 -20.48
N GLN A 1061 -8.57 -3.37 -19.39
CA GLN A 1061 -9.48 -4.29 -18.73
C GLN A 1061 -10.71 -3.51 -18.24
N ALA A 1062 -11.89 -3.91 -18.70
CA ALA A 1062 -13.12 -3.53 -18.04
C ALA A 1062 -13.05 -4.09 -16.62
N ASN A 1063 -12.74 -3.26 -15.62
CA ASN A 1063 -12.88 -3.65 -14.23
C ASN A 1063 -14.33 -4.11 -14.03
N THR A 1064 -14.57 -5.42 -14.00
CA THR A 1064 -15.73 -6.00 -13.34
C THR A 1064 -15.57 -5.69 -11.86
N THR A 1065 -16.05 -4.52 -11.45
CA THR A 1065 -16.13 -4.11 -10.05
C THR A 1065 -17.19 -4.96 -9.35
N SER A 1066 -16.82 -6.18 -8.98
CA SER A 1066 -17.45 -6.97 -7.91
C SER A 1066 -16.57 -7.05 -6.67
N ASP A 1067 -15.29 -6.67 -6.75
CA ASP A 1067 -14.27 -7.11 -5.78
C ASP A 1067 -13.71 -6.01 -4.85
N THR A 1068 -14.21 -4.78 -4.91
CA THR A 1068 -13.75 -3.68 -4.03
C THR A 1068 -14.75 -3.29 -2.94
N ALA A 1069 -15.82 -4.07 -2.73
CA ALA A 1069 -16.85 -3.79 -1.74
C ALA A 1069 -16.68 -4.52 -0.39
N GLU A 1070 -15.59 -5.25 -0.18
CA GLU A 1070 -15.30 -5.92 1.10
C GLU A 1070 -13.99 -5.41 1.71
N MET A 1071 -13.99 -4.14 2.11
CA MET A 1071 -13.08 -3.65 3.15
C MET A 1071 -13.94 -2.98 4.21
N ASP A 1072 -14.37 -3.77 5.21
CA ASP A 1072 -14.82 -3.27 6.51
C ASP A 1072 -13.59 -2.70 7.24
N GLU A 1073 -13.21 -1.49 6.88
CA GLU A 1073 -12.68 -0.51 7.84
C GLU A 1073 -13.47 0.76 7.57
N GLU A 1074 -14.28 1.18 8.53
CA GLU A 1074 -14.94 2.48 8.49
C GLU A 1074 -13.88 3.57 8.23
N PRO A 1075 -14.00 4.35 7.14
CA PRO A 1075 -13.31 5.63 7.09
C PRO A 1075 -14.12 6.56 7.98
N VAL A 1076 -13.56 6.89 9.14
CA VAL A 1076 -14.01 8.07 9.91
C VAL A 1076 -13.63 9.30 9.08
N ALA A 1077 -14.51 9.69 8.16
CA ALA A 1077 -14.46 10.96 7.46
C ALA A 1077 -15.88 11.30 6.94
N ASP A 1078 -16.56 12.20 7.67
CA ASP A 1078 -17.77 12.87 7.22
C ASP A 1078 -17.54 13.56 5.86
N GLY A 1079 -18.20 13.06 4.81
CA GLY A 1079 -18.14 13.69 3.49
C GLY A 1079 -19.09 13.03 2.46
N PRO A 1080 -20.07 13.76 1.89
CA PRO A 1080 -21.09 13.19 0.99
C PRO A 1080 -20.60 12.89 -0.45
N GLY A 1081 -19.32 12.54 -0.64
CA GLY A 1081 -18.68 12.43 -1.97
C GLY A 1081 -18.19 11.05 -2.41
N ALA A 1082 -18.16 10.04 -1.53
CA ALA A 1082 -17.47 8.77 -1.83
C ALA A 1082 -18.27 7.83 -2.76
N ALA A 1083 -19.58 7.70 -2.56
CA ALA A 1083 -20.45 6.77 -3.30
C ALA A 1083 -20.66 7.18 -4.78
N THR A 1084 -20.63 8.48 -5.09
CA THR A 1084 -20.76 9.02 -6.46
C THR A 1084 -19.51 8.79 -7.31
N SER A 1085 -18.34 8.61 -6.70
CA SER A 1085 -17.08 8.39 -7.43
C SER A 1085 -16.98 7.01 -8.08
N ALA A 1086 -17.45 5.95 -7.41
CA ALA A 1086 -17.37 4.57 -7.89
C ALA A 1086 -18.27 4.31 -9.11
N ALA A 1087 -19.50 4.84 -9.10
CA ALA A 1087 -20.41 4.74 -10.24
C ALA A 1087 -19.92 5.55 -11.45
N ALA A 1088 -19.33 6.73 -11.23
CA ALA A 1088 -18.74 7.54 -12.29
C ALA A 1088 -17.51 6.87 -12.94
N LEU A 1089 -16.68 6.16 -12.16
CA LEU A 1089 -15.54 5.40 -12.67
C LEU A 1089 -15.97 4.18 -13.50
N ALA A 1090 -17.02 3.47 -13.08
CA ALA A 1090 -17.56 2.33 -13.84
C ALA A 1090 -18.17 2.75 -15.19
N LEU A 1091 -18.88 3.89 -15.22
CA LEU A 1091 -19.38 4.49 -16.46
C LEU A 1091 -18.24 4.93 -17.39
N LYS A 1092 -17.20 5.57 -16.85
CA LYS A 1092 -15.99 5.92 -17.61
C LYS A 1092 -15.33 4.69 -18.23
N GLY A 1093 -15.18 3.60 -17.49
CA GLY A 1093 -14.58 2.35 -18.00
C GLY A 1093 -15.33 1.73 -19.19
N ARG A 1094 -16.67 1.73 -19.15
CA ARG A 1094 -17.50 1.25 -20.27
C ARG A 1094 -17.37 2.12 -21.52
N ILE A 1095 -17.36 3.45 -21.35
CA ILE A 1095 -17.19 4.41 -22.46
C ILE A 1095 -15.81 4.20 -23.12
N ILE A 1096 -14.74 4.08 -22.34
CA ILE A 1096 -13.39 3.87 -22.87
C ILE A 1096 -13.30 2.57 -23.69
N THR A 1097 -13.95 1.50 -23.22
CA THR A 1097 -13.97 0.20 -23.94
C THR A 1097 -14.68 0.31 -25.30
N GLN A 1098 -15.82 1.03 -25.36
CA GLN A 1098 -16.52 1.26 -26.63
C GLN A 1098 -15.72 2.14 -27.59
N VAL A 1099 -15.05 3.19 -27.09
CA VAL A 1099 -14.18 4.04 -27.89
C VAL A 1099 -12.97 3.24 -28.40
N ALA A 1100 -12.44 2.32 -27.59
CA ALA A 1100 -11.36 1.42 -28.00
C ALA A 1100 -11.77 0.50 -29.16
N LYS A 1101 -12.96 -0.13 -29.09
CA LYS A 1101 -13.50 -0.93 -30.20
C LYS A 1101 -13.67 -0.09 -31.48
N LYS A 1102 -14.23 1.12 -31.35
CA LYS A 1102 -14.41 2.02 -32.50
C LYS A 1102 -13.07 2.43 -33.13
N ASN A 1103 -12.09 2.77 -32.32
CA ASN A 1103 -10.73 3.13 -32.77
C ASN A 1103 -10.06 1.93 -33.49
N LEU A 1104 -10.16 0.73 -32.92
CA LEU A 1104 -9.63 -0.50 -33.52
C LEU A 1104 -10.19 -0.71 -34.94
N ILE A 1105 -11.53 -0.65 -35.10
CA ILE A 1105 -12.20 -0.87 -36.39
C ILE A 1105 -11.87 0.23 -37.39
N GLN A 1106 -11.96 1.51 -36.98
CA GLN A 1106 -11.91 2.64 -37.91
C GLN A 1106 -10.49 3.07 -38.29
N MET A 1107 -9.52 2.92 -37.38
CA MET A 1107 -8.15 3.40 -37.60
C MET A 1107 -7.15 2.25 -37.75
N ALA A 1108 -7.16 1.28 -36.84
CA ALA A 1108 -6.09 0.28 -36.79
C ALA A 1108 -6.23 -0.81 -37.86
N ILE A 1109 -7.42 -1.38 -38.06
CA ILE A 1109 -7.64 -2.49 -39.01
C ILE A 1109 -7.25 -2.14 -40.46
N PRO A 1110 -7.63 -0.98 -41.03
CA PRO A 1110 -7.18 -0.61 -42.39
C PRO A 1110 -5.65 -0.56 -42.52
N ILE A 1111 -4.96 -0.02 -41.50
CA ILE A 1111 -3.50 0.07 -41.48
C ILE A 1111 -2.88 -1.34 -41.38
N PHE A 1112 -3.44 -2.23 -40.56
CA PHE A 1112 -2.98 -3.61 -40.44
C PHE A 1112 -3.13 -4.41 -41.75
N ILE A 1113 -4.22 -4.23 -42.49
CA ILE A 1113 -4.43 -4.86 -43.80
C ILE A 1113 -3.37 -4.38 -44.79
N GLU A 1114 -3.14 -3.07 -44.88
CA GLU A 1114 -2.15 -2.50 -45.80
C GLU A 1114 -0.72 -2.94 -45.42
N LEU A 1115 -0.41 -2.96 -44.12
CA LEU A 1115 0.87 -3.42 -43.62
C LEU A 1115 1.11 -4.90 -43.94
N LYS A 1116 0.07 -5.75 -43.87
CA LYS A 1116 0.16 -7.16 -44.28
C LYS A 1116 0.56 -7.28 -45.75
N ARG A 1117 -0.10 -6.53 -46.64
CA ARG A 1117 0.21 -6.54 -48.08
C ARG A 1117 1.63 -6.08 -48.35
N LEU A 1118 2.09 -5.02 -47.67
CA LEU A 1118 3.46 -4.54 -47.77
C LEU A 1118 4.46 -5.62 -47.35
N LEU A 1119 4.30 -6.21 -46.16
CA LEU A 1119 5.22 -7.21 -45.63
C LEU A 1119 5.23 -8.51 -46.47
N GLU A 1120 4.09 -8.92 -47.00
CA GLU A 1120 3.98 -10.06 -47.94
C GLU A 1120 4.68 -9.76 -49.27
N SER A 1121 4.49 -8.56 -49.83
CA SER A 1121 5.14 -8.16 -51.10
C SER A 1121 6.67 -8.14 -50.99
N GLN A 1122 7.20 -7.85 -49.79
CA GLN A 1122 8.63 -7.82 -49.51
C GLN A 1122 9.18 -9.13 -48.93
N ASN A 1123 8.35 -10.17 -48.75
CA ASN A 1123 8.72 -11.41 -48.04
C ASN A 1123 9.39 -11.16 -46.68
N SER A 1124 8.87 -10.19 -45.92
CA SER A 1124 9.47 -9.74 -44.67
C SER A 1124 9.28 -10.79 -43.56
N PRO A 1125 10.30 -11.02 -42.70
CA PRO A 1125 10.17 -11.91 -41.54
C PRO A 1125 9.23 -11.35 -40.46
N LEU A 1126 8.80 -10.09 -40.56
CA LEU A 1126 7.91 -9.44 -39.59
C LEU A 1126 6.43 -9.83 -39.76
N THR A 1127 6.06 -10.54 -40.83
CA THR A 1127 4.68 -11.01 -41.05
C THR A 1127 4.18 -11.86 -39.89
N GLY A 1128 5.04 -12.69 -39.27
CA GLY A 1128 4.68 -13.45 -38.08
C GLY A 1128 4.33 -12.55 -36.88
N CYS A 1129 5.15 -11.51 -36.62
CA CYS A 1129 4.92 -10.55 -35.55
C CYS A 1129 3.63 -9.75 -35.74
N LEU A 1130 3.29 -9.42 -37.00
CA LEU A 1130 2.03 -8.78 -37.37
C LEU A 1130 0.83 -9.66 -37.01
N MET A 1131 0.88 -10.93 -37.39
CA MET A 1131 -0.19 -11.90 -37.11
C MET A 1131 -0.34 -12.15 -35.61
N ASP A 1132 0.76 -12.29 -34.87
CA ASP A 1132 0.74 -12.43 -33.40
C ASP A 1132 0.10 -11.21 -32.71
N CYS A 1133 0.38 -10.00 -33.21
CA CYS A 1133 -0.24 -8.77 -32.72
C CYS A 1133 -1.75 -8.76 -32.98
N LEU A 1134 -2.18 -9.07 -34.21
CA LEU A 1134 -3.61 -9.14 -34.57
C LEU A 1134 -4.36 -10.18 -33.75
N LEU A 1135 -3.79 -11.38 -33.55
CA LEU A 1135 -4.35 -12.41 -32.69
C LEU A 1135 -4.51 -11.92 -31.25
N SER A 1136 -3.51 -11.19 -30.74
CA SER A 1136 -3.51 -10.66 -29.39
C SER A 1136 -4.53 -9.53 -29.19
N LEU A 1137 -4.76 -8.69 -30.19
CA LEU A 1137 -5.73 -7.58 -30.14
C LEU A 1137 -7.17 -8.08 -30.28
N LEU A 1138 -7.41 -9.08 -31.14
CA LEU A 1138 -8.74 -9.59 -31.47
C LEU A 1138 -9.21 -10.73 -30.56
N LYS A 1139 -8.36 -11.21 -29.66
CA LYS A 1139 -8.67 -12.29 -28.72
C LYS A 1139 -9.97 -12.07 -27.94
N ASP A 1140 -10.21 -10.84 -27.50
CA ASP A 1140 -11.36 -10.48 -26.67
C ASP A 1140 -12.63 -10.19 -27.50
N TYR A 1141 -12.51 -10.15 -28.84
CA TYR A 1141 -13.59 -9.84 -29.79
C TYR A 1141 -13.99 -11.03 -30.65
N LYS A 1142 -13.72 -12.28 -30.22
CA LYS A 1142 -13.94 -13.51 -31.01
C LYS A 1142 -15.34 -13.61 -31.64
N ASN A 1143 -16.36 -13.19 -30.91
CA ASN A 1143 -17.76 -13.26 -31.36
C ASN A 1143 -18.14 -12.15 -32.36
N GLU A 1144 -17.26 -11.17 -32.54
CA GLU A 1144 -17.48 -9.95 -33.32
C GLU A 1144 -16.44 -9.81 -34.46
N ILE A 1145 -15.57 -10.81 -34.65
CA ILE A 1145 -14.52 -10.80 -35.69
C ILE A 1145 -15.12 -10.59 -37.08
N ASP A 1146 -16.29 -11.16 -37.35
CA ASP A 1146 -16.98 -11.04 -38.63
C ASP A 1146 -17.43 -9.61 -38.92
N GLU A 1147 -17.74 -8.82 -37.87
CA GLU A 1147 -18.09 -7.41 -37.98
C GLU A 1147 -16.84 -6.52 -38.12
N ILE A 1148 -15.71 -6.94 -37.55
CA ILE A 1148 -14.46 -6.15 -37.49
C ILE A 1148 -13.68 -6.26 -38.81
N LEU A 1149 -13.63 -7.44 -39.45
CA LEU A 1149 -12.80 -7.73 -40.63
C LEU A 1149 -13.59 -7.86 -41.94
N VAL A 1150 -14.64 -7.05 -42.12
CA VAL A 1150 -15.47 -7.08 -43.34
C VAL A 1150 -14.65 -6.79 -44.61
N ALA A 1151 -13.61 -5.96 -44.51
CA ALA A 1151 -12.78 -5.52 -45.63
C ALA A 1151 -11.81 -6.59 -46.17
N ASP A 1152 -11.46 -7.62 -45.37
CA ASP A 1152 -10.52 -8.68 -45.78
C ASP A 1152 -10.96 -10.05 -45.25
N LYS A 1153 -11.74 -10.76 -46.07
CA LYS A 1153 -12.26 -12.11 -45.79
C LYS A 1153 -11.17 -13.18 -45.75
N GLN A 1154 -10.00 -12.93 -46.33
CA GLN A 1154 -8.90 -13.88 -46.30
C GLN A 1154 -8.19 -13.81 -44.95
N LEU A 1155 -7.82 -12.60 -44.51
CA LEU A 1155 -7.24 -12.35 -43.19
C LEU A 1155 -8.17 -12.85 -42.05
N GLN A 1156 -9.49 -12.63 -42.21
CA GLN A 1156 -10.50 -13.16 -41.30
C GLN A 1156 -10.39 -14.69 -41.12
N LYS A 1157 -10.28 -15.44 -42.21
CA LYS A 1157 -10.17 -16.92 -42.18
C LYS A 1157 -8.84 -17.37 -41.57
N GLU A 1158 -7.74 -16.70 -41.91
CA GLU A 1158 -6.41 -16.97 -41.36
C GLU A 1158 -6.42 -16.82 -39.83
N LEU A 1159 -6.97 -15.71 -39.31
CA LEU A 1159 -7.05 -15.47 -37.86
C LEU A 1159 -7.98 -16.45 -37.14
N LEU A 1160 -9.15 -16.78 -37.69
CA LEU A 1160 -10.05 -17.77 -37.08
C LEU A 1160 -9.41 -19.16 -37.00
N TYR A 1161 -8.67 -19.56 -38.04
CA TYR A 1161 -7.91 -20.80 -38.06
C TYR A 1161 -6.83 -20.81 -36.97
N ASP A 1162 -6.04 -19.74 -36.88
CA ASP A 1162 -4.96 -19.63 -35.89
C ASP A 1162 -5.50 -19.55 -34.46
N MET A 1163 -6.57 -18.78 -34.19
CA MET A 1163 -7.21 -18.73 -32.87
C MET A 1163 -7.69 -20.12 -32.40
N LYS A 1164 -8.27 -20.90 -33.31
CA LYS A 1164 -8.71 -22.27 -33.03
C LYS A 1164 -7.51 -23.17 -32.69
N LYS A 1165 -6.43 -23.08 -33.47
CA LYS A 1165 -5.18 -23.81 -33.22
C LYS A 1165 -4.52 -23.42 -31.90
N TYR A 1166 -4.54 -22.13 -31.52
CA TYR A 1166 -4.06 -21.65 -30.23
C TYR A 1166 -4.90 -22.18 -29.06
N GLU A 1167 -6.23 -22.24 -29.19
CA GLU A 1167 -7.12 -22.82 -28.18
C GLU A 1167 -6.90 -24.33 -27.99
N GLU A 1168 -6.69 -25.06 -29.09
CA GLU A 1168 -6.37 -26.49 -29.08
C GLU A 1168 -5.01 -26.74 -28.41
N ALA A 1169 -3.99 -25.94 -28.72
CA ALA A 1169 -2.69 -25.99 -28.07
C ALA A 1169 -2.75 -25.63 -26.57
N ALA A 1170 -3.55 -24.63 -26.18
CA ALA A 1170 -3.75 -24.25 -24.78
C ALA A 1170 -4.48 -25.33 -23.97
N LYS A 1171 -5.48 -25.99 -24.57
CA LYS A 1171 -6.18 -27.15 -23.97
C LYS A 1171 -5.28 -28.37 -23.83
N ALA A 1172 -4.35 -28.58 -24.77
CA ALA A 1172 -3.34 -29.63 -24.69
C ALA A 1172 -2.31 -29.34 -23.57
N ALA A 1173 -1.83 -28.10 -23.47
CA ALA A 1173 -0.92 -27.67 -22.40
C ALA A 1173 -1.56 -27.73 -21.00
N ALA A 1174 -2.85 -27.42 -20.88
CA ALA A 1174 -3.59 -27.52 -19.62
C ALA A 1174 -3.80 -28.97 -19.13
N LYS A 1175 -3.75 -29.95 -20.03
CA LYS A 1175 -3.82 -31.38 -19.69
C LYS A 1175 -2.46 -31.99 -19.31
N GLY A 1176 -1.35 -31.34 -19.63
CA GLY A 1176 0.00 -31.79 -19.32
C GLY A 1176 0.72 -30.83 -18.36
N ASN A 1177 0.42 -30.88 -17.05
CA ASN A 1177 1.31 -30.25 -16.08
C ASN A 1177 1.26 -30.89 -14.68
N LYS A 1178 2.02 -31.99 -14.52
CA LYS A 1178 2.88 -32.20 -13.35
C LYS A 1178 4.31 -31.96 -13.84
N GLY A 1179 5.01 -30.99 -13.26
CA GLY A 1179 6.47 -30.83 -13.41
C GLY A 1179 6.92 -29.62 -14.23
N LYS A 1180 7.75 -28.78 -13.61
CA LYS A 1180 8.33 -27.52 -14.11
C LYS A 1180 9.16 -27.66 -15.40
N ASN A 1181 9.31 -26.50 -16.06
CA ASN A 1181 10.31 -26.11 -17.08
C ASN A 1181 10.08 -26.55 -18.53
N VAL A 1182 9.21 -25.83 -19.26
CA VAL A 1182 9.31 -25.70 -20.73
C VAL A 1182 8.80 -24.31 -21.16
N VAL A 1183 9.68 -23.30 -21.21
CA VAL A 1183 9.42 -22.04 -21.96
C VAL A 1183 10.57 -21.73 -22.93
N GLU A 1184 11.60 -22.56 -23.04
CA GLU A 1184 12.83 -22.24 -23.79
C GLU A 1184 13.04 -23.01 -25.10
N GLU A 1185 12.06 -23.79 -25.58
CA GLU A 1185 12.32 -24.78 -26.63
C GLU A 1185 11.49 -24.69 -27.92
N ARG A 1186 10.90 -23.52 -28.24
CA ARG A 1186 10.23 -23.31 -29.54
C ARG A 1186 10.86 -22.26 -30.47
N CYS A 1187 11.80 -21.43 -29.99
CA CYS A 1187 12.57 -20.54 -30.86
C CYS A 1187 13.72 -21.25 -31.63
N LYS A 1188 14.01 -22.53 -31.35
CA LYS A 1188 15.14 -23.26 -31.96
C LYS A 1188 14.79 -24.12 -33.18
N SER A 1189 13.53 -24.21 -33.62
CA SER A 1189 13.16 -25.13 -34.72
C SER A 1189 12.86 -24.48 -36.07
N VAL A 1190 13.01 -23.17 -36.24
CA VAL A 1190 12.76 -22.48 -37.52
C VAL A 1190 14.05 -22.03 -38.23
N LEU A 1191 15.22 -22.26 -37.63
CA LEU A 1191 16.52 -21.82 -38.17
C LEU A 1191 17.43 -22.94 -38.70
N ARG A 1192 16.92 -24.16 -38.90
CA ARG A 1192 17.74 -25.28 -39.41
C ARG A 1192 17.77 -25.43 -40.94
N ASP A 1193 16.91 -24.71 -41.68
CA ASP A 1193 16.78 -24.88 -43.13
C ASP A 1193 17.48 -23.82 -44.00
N VAL A 1194 18.29 -22.91 -43.41
CA VAL A 1194 18.98 -21.84 -44.17
C VAL A 1194 20.50 -22.07 -44.30
N ASN A 1195 21.06 -23.09 -43.65
CA ASN A 1195 22.51 -23.35 -43.67
C ASN A 1195 22.93 -24.45 -44.66
N GLN A 1196 22.51 -24.35 -45.93
CA GLN A 1196 23.18 -25.07 -47.01
C GLN A 1196 23.44 -24.18 -48.23
N CYS A 1197 24.73 -24.19 -48.60
CA CYS A 1197 25.33 -23.91 -49.91
C CYS A 1197 25.85 -22.49 -50.26
N LYS A 1198 27.19 -22.40 -50.08
CA LYS A 1198 28.24 -22.02 -51.07
C LYS A 1198 28.62 -20.53 -51.25
N ALA A 1199 29.91 -20.39 -51.52
CA ALA A 1199 30.78 -19.23 -51.36
C ALA A 1199 30.93 -18.35 -52.62
N THR A 1200 31.13 -17.04 -52.37
CA THR A 1200 31.89 -15.95 -53.07
C THR A 1200 32.25 -16.04 -54.57
N PRO A 1201 32.25 -14.90 -55.33
CA PRO A 1201 33.39 -13.96 -55.30
C PRO A 1201 33.04 -12.45 -55.44
N PRO A 1202 34.05 -11.54 -55.35
CA PRO A 1202 33.87 -10.14 -54.95
C PRO A 1202 34.05 -9.09 -56.08
N LEU A 1203 33.71 -7.85 -55.71
CA LEU A 1203 34.18 -6.55 -56.21
C LEU A 1203 33.94 -6.13 -57.67
N SER A 1204 33.57 -4.85 -57.78
CA SER A 1204 33.77 -3.93 -58.90
C SER A 1204 32.93 -4.12 -60.17
N ALA A 1205 31.93 -3.26 -60.33
CA ALA A 1205 31.54 -2.74 -61.64
C ALA A 1205 30.88 -1.36 -61.45
N MET A 1206 31.51 -0.37 -62.07
CA MET A 1206 31.11 1.03 -62.21
C MET A 1206 29.68 1.11 -62.78
N SER A 1207 28.87 2.13 -62.52
CA SER A 1207 29.01 3.46 -63.17
C SER A 1207 27.92 4.41 -62.66
N LEU A 1208 28.29 5.67 -62.44
CA LEU A 1208 27.38 6.82 -62.38
C LEU A 1208 26.57 6.95 -63.68
N PRO A 1209 25.40 7.59 -63.61
CA PRO A 1209 25.29 8.86 -64.34
C PRO A 1209 24.64 9.99 -63.54
N LYS A 1210 25.22 11.17 -63.73
CA LYS A 1210 24.68 12.50 -63.42
C LYS A 1210 23.50 12.80 -64.34
N VAL A 1211 22.44 13.42 -63.83
CA VAL A 1211 21.67 14.44 -64.57
C VAL A 1211 21.23 15.56 -63.62
N LYS A 1212 21.58 16.79 -64.03
CA LYS A 1212 21.18 18.09 -63.48
C LYS A 1212 19.79 18.49 -64.01
N GLY A 1213 19.04 19.24 -63.21
CA GLY A 1213 17.97 20.15 -63.64
C GLY A 1213 17.45 20.89 -62.40
N HIS A 1214 18.06 21.99 -61.94
CA HIS A 1214 17.91 23.40 -62.36
C HIS A 1214 16.50 24.02 -62.17
N PHE A 1215 16.47 25.03 -61.28
CA PHE A 1215 15.71 26.29 -61.30
C PHE A 1215 14.20 26.22 -60.93
N THR A 1216 13.58 27.11 -60.14
CA THR A 1216 13.94 28.36 -59.43
C THR A 1216 12.72 28.83 -58.61
N GLY A 1217 12.93 29.69 -57.60
CA GLY A 1217 11.90 30.59 -57.04
C GLY A 1217 11.98 30.76 -55.52
N GLN A 1218 12.97 31.51 -55.00
CA GLN A 1218 12.84 32.84 -54.39
C GLN A 1218 12.04 32.87 -53.06
N SER A 1219 12.61 33.11 -51.88
CA SER A 1219 13.39 34.25 -51.34
C SER A 1219 12.52 35.33 -50.67
N GLY A 1220 12.84 35.60 -49.39
CA GLY A 1220 12.54 36.85 -48.66
C GLY A 1220 11.57 36.63 -47.48
N ALA A 1221 11.77 37.17 -46.27
CA ALA A 1221 12.83 37.97 -45.66
C ALA A 1221 12.56 38.00 -44.13
N GLY A 1222 13.59 38.16 -43.30
CA GLY A 1222 13.40 38.70 -41.94
C GLY A 1222 12.96 40.17 -42.00
N PRO A 1223 12.65 40.87 -40.87
CA PRO A 1223 13.59 40.95 -39.73
C PRO A 1223 12.95 41.21 -38.33
N SER A 1224 13.86 41.40 -37.36
CA SER A 1224 13.78 42.36 -36.23
C SER A 1224 13.06 41.98 -34.92
N ARG A 1225 13.88 41.90 -33.87
CA ARG A 1225 13.54 42.17 -32.46
C ARG A 1225 13.08 43.62 -32.28
N PRO A 1226 12.36 43.89 -31.19
CA PRO A 1226 12.77 44.97 -30.29
C PRO A 1226 12.94 44.50 -28.85
N ALA A 1227 13.96 45.07 -28.22
CA ALA A 1227 14.17 45.08 -26.78
C ALA A 1227 13.38 46.24 -26.15
N SER A 1228 12.51 45.94 -25.20
CA SER A 1228 12.13 46.86 -24.11
C SER A 1228 11.42 46.08 -23.00
N VAL A 1229 11.49 46.62 -21.78
CA VAL A 1229 11.03 46.07 -20.48
C VAL A 1229 12.05 45.16 -19.76
N LEU A 1230 13.16 45.78 -19.36
CA LEU A 1230 13.73 45.58 -18.03
C LEU A 1230 12.86 46.33 -17.01
N ASP A 1231 12.91 45.87 -15.76
CA ASP A 1231 12.28 46.41 -14.54
C ASP A 1231 10.85 45.99 -14.26
N SER A 1232 10.69 44.76 -13.74
CA SER A 1232 9.76 44.44 -12.63
C SER A 1232 9.81 42.97 -12.18
N VAL A 1233 10.98 42.42 -11.80
CA VAL A 1233 11.06 41.24 -10.90
C VAL A 1233 12.33 41.31 -10.05
N ARG A 1234 12.47 42.36 -9.24
CA ARG A 1234 13.39 42.39 -8.11
C ARG A 1234 12.56 42.67 -6.87
N ARG A 1235 12.30 41.59 -6.12
CA ARG A 1235 11.80 41.48 -4.73
C ARG A 1235 10.75 40.37 -4.67
N LYS A 1236 11.19 39.18 -4.25
CA LYS A 1236 10.36 38.35 -3.37
C LYS A 1236 11.22 37.95 -2.18
N GLN A 1237 10.65 38.26 -1.02
CA GLN A 1237 11.15 37.99 0.31
C GLN A 1237 11.31 36.47 0.51
N SER A 1238 12.27 36.13 1.37
CA SER A 1238 12.44 34.82 1.99
C SER A 1238 11.13 34.36 2.61
N PHE A 1239 10.55 33.30 2.06
CA PHE A 1239 9.47 32.56 2.68
C PHE A 1239 10.05 31.24 3.19
N GLU A 1240 10.04 31.06 4.51
CA GLU A 1240 10.16 29.77 5.16
C GLU A 1240 8.85 29.00 4.87
N SER A 1241 8.96 27.85 4.21
CA SER A 1241 7.85 26.89 4.11
C SER A 1241 8.38 25.48 4.37
N ASP A 1242 7.94 24.92 5.48
CA ASP A 1242 8.11 23.53 5.88
C ASP A 1242 7.40 22.60 4.88
N ASP A 1243 8.15 21.92 4.02
CA ASP A 1243 7.72 20.68 3.35
C ASP A 1243 8.94 19.97 2.74
N GLU A 1244 9.60 19.14 3.55
CA GLU A 1244 10.86 18.47 3.22
C GLU A 1244 10.67 16.96 2.92
N THR A 1245 10.53 16.64 1.63
CA THR A 1245 10.49 15.26 1.12
C THR A 1245 11.89 14.71 0.80
N ILE A 1246 12.14 13.56 1.43
CA ILE A 1246 13.01 12.39 1.11
C ILE A 1246 14.54 12.58 0.93
N PHE A 1247 15.07 13.71 0.48
CA PHE A 1247 16.52 13.86 0.25
C PHE A 1247 17.16 15.10 0.91
N SER A 1248 16.51 15.69 1.90
CA SER A 1248 17.05 16.80 2.71
C SER A 1248 17.62 16.30 4.04
N GLY A 1249 18.84 15.77 4.01
CA GLY A 1249 19.75 15.99 5.12
C GLY A 1249 20.26 17.42 4.98
N GLY A 1250 19.84 18.32 5.87
CA GLY A 1250 20.22 19.73 5.84
C GLY A 1250 21.72 19.94 5.75
N THR A 1251 22.19 20.20 4.54
CA THR A 1251 23.36 21.01 4.22
C THR A 1251 23.11 21.48 2.80
N TYR A 1252 23.16 22.79 2.58
CA TYR A 1252 23.19 23.34 1.23
C TYR A 1252 24.20 22.55 0.39
N LEU A 1253 23.81 22.19 -0.84
CA LEU A 1253 24.69 21.63 -1.88
C LEU A 1253 25.92 22.54 -2.01
N VAL A 1254 26.95 22.17 -1.24
CA VAL A 1254 28.24 22.82 -1.14
C VAL A 1254 29.22 21.72 -0.78
N ILE A 1255 29.71 20.96 -1.77
CA ILE A 1255 30.90 20.09 -1.78
C ILE A 1255 31.36 19.66 -0.38
N SER A 1256 30.46 19.11 0.41
CA SER A 1256 30.76 18.59 1.73
C SER A 1256 30.90 17.11 1.49
N THR A 1257 32.08 16.72 0.98
CA THR A 1257 32.61 15.35 1.04
C THR A 1257 31.53 14.27 0.97
N CYS A 1258 30.69 14.32 -0.08
CA CYS A 1258 29.84 13.18 -0.40
C CYS A 1258 30.76 12.09 -0.94
N ASN A 1259 31.01 11.09 -0.09
CA ASN A 1259 31.45 9.74 -0.46
C ASN A 1259 32.91 9.53 -0.91
N GLU A 1260 33.90 10.12 -0.23
CA GLU A 1260 35.21 9.42 -0.14
C GLU A 1260 35.05 8.03 0.49
N LYS A 1261 34.10 7.85 1.44
CA LYS A 1261 33.75 6.55 2.04
C LYS A 1261 33.30 5.48 1.04
N PHE A 1262 32.71 5.87 -0.09
CA PHE A 1262 32.23 4.90 -1.09
C PHE A 1262 33.30 4.57 -2.14
N LEU A 1263 34.24 5.49 -2.38
CA LEU A 1263 35.34 5.30 -3.33
C LEU A 1263 36.57 4.64 -2.69
N LEU A 1264 36.90 4.95 -1.42
CA LEU A 1264 38.02 4.29 -0.73
C LEU A 1264 37.74 2.79 -0.51
N ASN A 1265 36.52 2.43 -0.08
CA ASN A 1265 36.17 1.02 0.14
C ASN A 1265 36.04 0.20 -1.15
N TYR A 1266 35.91 0.83 -2.33
CA TYR A 1266 35.77 0.13 -3.61
C TYR A 1266 37.07 0.11 -4.42
N LEU A 1267 37.98 1.08 -4.20
CA LEU A 1267 39.32 1.09 -4.78
C LEU A 1267 40.32 0.18 -4.03
N LEU A 1268 39.95 -0.36 -2.87
CA LEU A 1268 40.75 -1.32 -2.11
C LEU A 1268 40.36 -2.78 -2.36
N HIS A 1269 39.42 -3.05 -3.27
CA HIS A 1269 38.92 -4.40 -3.56
C HIS A 1269 39.07 -4.84 -5.03
N ASP A 1270 39.80 -4.08 -5.86
CA ASP A 1270 40.24 -4.50 -7.21
C ASP A 1270 41.76 -4.35 -7.35
#